data_AF-C9SDE7-F1
#
_entry.id   AF-C9SDE7-F1
#
_cell.length_a   1.000
_cell.length_b   1.000
_cell.length_c   1.000
_cell.angle_alpha   90.00
_cell.angle_beta   90.00
_cell.angle_gamma   90.00
#
_symmetry.space_group_name_H-M   'P 1'
#
loop_
_entity.id
_entity.type
_entity.pdbx_description
1 polymer ?
#
loop_
_entity_poly.entity_id
_entity_poly.type
_entity_poly.pdbx_seq_one_letter_code
_entity_poly.pdbx_strand_id
1 'polypeptide(L)'
;MKIYKSSDINIPRDLNLTELLHTTAFPIPESHLIASDSLTNRSTTLGELRDRAGRLAKGLYDQLNPPDQARWAIVLPNSVDFLEIFHAILWTGGVVCPVNHALRYSEIGQGLAVARPHFVVAYGAVVHVVEQALDFAAEILVKEKGSWTRPRVISIVLPAPGLKHISSDFIAATRLPVPHFDDTSIRLASIHLSSGTTGQPKGVELTHQNFVANVLQLLAFDTPGGHKMFHPAARTVAFTPWAHIANTTAPLFLGPYAGMLHHAMPIYNLEQFARLVGSVQATSFQGVPSVVLALADSDVTAKYDFSAARVIAVGGAPLKKAQLEKLLARAPWRLCQAYGMTEAAGYVAYQEYDEVLYDGCTGKLLPGIEACLKQEGGVEDVPDGETGELWLRGPNISRAYAFDAEANERAFPMPGWYNTGDVCRIDEQGRVSIVGRTKDLIKYKGFQVSPAELEVYVNSHPLVAEGGVGALWDDGQLTELPAAWVVLKDTENLLSEEEEQQVLRDVQFVVDGQVSGYKKLRGGVWLVDKLPKNATGKILRKKLIHMTDGMSKYAHEAQVNEDGTLKYAVLTSRDIARETDIWVVEEYVNEAAFDHHMSLPSVNAMRAWIGENVGPKPPTMHILTYPSDSFQFSRQQVNEHTDPWIIIAELNYMVGGVGTSLPYWQAVVDQGREEEVGTLVYGILKDEGTVERLFTMEAYESEAYLKDIHVKSDAIAASIRDTKHLRTSIEWSFLRLVAGFLHK
;
A
#
# COMPACT_ATOMS: atom_id res chain seq x y z
N MET A 1 3.38 -19.61 -18.54
CA MET A 1 4.19 -19.26 -17.35
C MET A 1 5.48 -18.58 -17.74
N LYS A 2 5.44 -17.25 -17.90
CA LYS A 2 6.65 -16.42 -17.97
C LYS A 2 7.33 -16.42 -16.60
N ILE A 3 8.60 -16.81 -16.57
CA ILE A 3 9.42 -16.84 -15.35
C ILE A 3 10.44 -15.72 -15.45
N TYR A 4 10.33 -14.75 -14.55
CA TYR A 4 11.36 -13.74 -14.30
C TYR A 4 12.39 -14.35 -13.37
N LYS A 5 13.67 -14.27 -13.72
CA LYS A 5 14.77 -14.72 -12.86
C LYS A 5 15.97 -13.78 -12.95
N SER A 6 16.73 -13.73 -11.87
CA SER A 6 18.01 -13.02 -11.79
C SER A 6 19.15 -13.93 -12.29
N SER A 7 20.36 -13.73 -11.77
CA SER A 7 21.47 -14.68 -11.94
C SER A 7 21.23 -15.99 -11.18
N ASP A 8 21.81 -17.09 -11.67
CA ASP A 8 21.79 -18.38 -10.97
C ASP A 8 22.84 -18.38 -9.83
N ILE A 9 22.58 -19.09 -8.72
CA ILE A 9 23.50 -19.24 -7.58
C ILE A 9 23.48 -20.67 -7.05
N ASN A 10 24.64 -21.22 -6.71
CA ASN A 10 24.74 -22.53 -6.07
C ASN A 10 24.56 -22.40 -4.55
N ILE A 11 23.47 -22.97 -4.02
CA ILE A 11 23.22 -23.03 -2.58
C ILE A 11 23.48 -24.47 -2.10
N PRO A 12 24.42 -24.70 -1.15
CA PRO A 12 24.66 -26.03 -0.59
C PRO A 12 23.40 -26.58 0.10
N ARG A 13 23.28 -27.91 0.11
CA ARG A 13 22.20 -28.65 0.82
C ARG A 13 22.66 -29.29 2.11
N ASP A 14 23.96 -29.31 2.35
CA ASP A 14 24.69 -29.98 3.42
C ASP A 14 25.36 -29.00 4.40
N LEU A 15 25.20 -27.68 4.17
CA LEU A 15 25.71 -26.62 5.03
C LEU A 15 24.60 -26.11 5.97
N ASN A 16 24.79 -26.26 7.28
CA ASN A 16 23.88 -25.69 8.29
C ASN A 16 24.40 -24.36 8.85
N LEU A 17 23.57 -23.66 9.63
CA LEU A 17 23.89 -22.31 10.13
C LEU A 17 25.02 -22.29 11.17
N THR A 18 25.21 -23.39 11.90
CA THR A 18 26.34 -23.54 12.84
C THR A 18 27.65 -23.70 12.07
N GLU A 19 27.65 -24.51 11.00
CA GLU A 19 28.79 -24.63 10.10
C GLU A 19 29.08 -23.31 9.37
N LEU A 20 28.04 -22.61 8.90
CA LEU A 20 28.17 -21.28 8.29
C LEU A 20 28.85 -20.29 9.25
N LEU A 21 28.49 -20.27 10.54
CA LEU A 21 29.13 -19.43 11.57
C LEU A 21 30.64 -19.72 11.71
N HIS A 22 31.07 -20.95 11.45
CA HIS A 22 32.49 -21.34 11.43
C HIS A 22 33.22 -21.00 10.12
N THR A 23 32.49 -20.58 9.08
CA THR A 23 33.05 -20.00 7.84
C THR A 23 32.93 -18.47 7.85
N THR A 24 33.57 -17.81 6.88
CA THR A 24 33.41 -16.37 6.61
C THR A 24 33.55 -16.07 5.12
N ALA A 25 32.89 -15.02 4.64
CA ALA A 25 33.03 -14.50 3.28
C ALA A 25 34.39 -13.82 3.03
N PHE A 26 34.98 -13.26 4.08
CA PHE A 26 36.22 -12.49 4.05
C PHE A 26 37.24 -13.06 5.06
N PRO A 27 38.54 -12.78 4.91
CA PRO A 27 39.57 -13.19 5.88
C PRO A 27 39.47 -12.35 7.17
N ILE A 28 38.54 -12.74 8.06
CA ILE A 28 38.21 -12.05 9.30
C ILE A 28 38.84 -12.81 10.48
N PRO A 29 39.65 -12.16 11.35
CA PRO A 29 40.23 -12.82 12.52
C PRO A 29 39.17 -13.05 13.61
N GLU A 30 39.39 -14.04 14.47
CA GLU A 30 38.46 -14.32 15.59
C GLU A 30 38.35 -13.18 16.60
N SER A 31 39.29 -12.24 16.62
CA SER A 31 39.25 -11.00 17.42
C SER A 31 38.40 -9.88 16.80
N HIS A 32 37.81 -10.08 15.62
CA HIS A 32 36.99 -9.07 14.94
C HIS A 32 35.64 -8.89 15.64
N LEU A 33 35.31 -7.64 15.97
CA LEU A 33 34.07 -7.27 16.66
C LEU A 33 32.86 -7.33 15.71
N ILE A 34 31.86 -8.15 16.04
CA ILE A 34 30.67 -8.37 15.21
C ILE A 34 29.35 -7.88 15.85
N ALA A 35 29.29 -7.80 17.18
CA ALA A 35 28.10 -7.28 17.86
C ALA A 35 28.44 -6.59 19.18
N SER A 36 27.59 -5.65 19.56
CA SER A 36 27.59 -4.96 20.85
C SER A 36 26.17 -4.53 21.18
N ASP A 37 25.85 -4.19 22.42
CA ASP A 37 24.50 -3.75 22.78
C ASP A 37 24.44 -2.67 23.86
N SER A 38 23.38 -1.86 23.84
CA SER A 38 23.12 -0.80 24.84
C SER A 38 22.32 -1.28 26.07
N LEU A 39 21.97 -2.56 26.17
CA LEU A 39 21.14 -3.09 27.25
C LEU A 39 22.00 -3.59 28.42
N THR A 40 23.02 -4.35 28.09
CA THR A 40 23.99 -5.01 28.97
C THR A 40 25.36 -4.34 28.90
N ASN A 41 25.59 -3.46 27.92
CA ASN A 41 26.89 -2.88 27.56
C ASN A 41 27.95 -3.93 27.22
N ARG A 42 27.52 -5.11 26.76
CA ARG A 42 28.42 -6.16 26.25
C ARG A 42 28.81 -5.89 24.80
N SER A 43 29.96 -6.46 24.44
CA SER A 43 30.45 -6.65 23.08
C SER A 43 30.81 -8.13 22.89
N THR A 44 30.84 -8.59 21.64
CA THR A 44 31.31 -9.94 21.30
C THR A 44 32.03 -9.94 19.95
N THR A 45 33.20 -10.58 19.91
CA THR A 45 33.92 -10.89 18.67
C THR A 45 33.39 -12.16 18.01
N LEU A 46 33.80 -12.42 16.77
CA LEU A 46 33.45 -13.65 16.07
C LEU A 46 33.92 -14.91 16.82
N GLY A 47 35.11 -14.87 17.43
CA GLY A 47 35.65 -15.94 18.26
C GLY A 47 34.89 -16.10 19.58
N GLU A 48 34.54 -15.00 20.25
CA GLU A 48 33.77 -15.02 21.50
C GLU A 48 32.37 -15.58 21.28
N LEU A 49 31.69 -15.21 20.18
CA LEU A 49 30.42 -15.82 19.80
C LEU A 49 30.56 -17.34 19.58
N ARG A 50 31.58 -17.77 18.81
CA ARG A 50 31.85 -19.19 18.54
C ARG A 50 32.19 -19.99 19.80
N ASP A 51 32.94 -19.43 20.76
CA ASP A 51 33.21 -20.10 22.05
C ASP A 51 31.93 -20.18 22.88
N ARG A 52 31.31 -19.03 23.12
CA ARG A 52 30.24 -18.90 24.10
C ARG A 52 28.94 -19.57 23.65
N ALA A 53 28.54 -19.42 22.40
CA ALA A 53 27.37 -20.14 21.87
C ALA A 53 27.58 -21.67 21.93
N GLY A 54 28.76 -22.17 21.57
CA GLY A 54 29.05 -23.61 21.61
C GLY A 54 29.10 -24.18 23.03
N ARG A 55 29.57 -23.39 24.01
CA ARG A 55 29.58 -23.77 25.44
C ARG A 55 28.20 -23.69 26.09
N LEU A 56 27.37 -22.73 25.71
CA LEU A 56 25.96 -22.67 26.08
C LEU A 56 25.21 -23.86 25.47
N ALA A 57 25.43 -24.18 24.19
CA ALA A 57 24.84 -25.35 23.53
C ALA A 57 25.18 -26.65 24.27
N LYS A 58 26.44 -26.82 24.70
CA LYS A 58 26.87 -27.99 25.47
C LYS A 58 26.11 -28.12 26.79
N GLY A 59 26.01 -27.04 27.57
CA GLY A 59 25.33 -27.08 28.86
C GLY A 59 23.82 -27.22 28.75
N LEU A 60 23.20 -26.62 27.73
CA LEU A 60 21.79 -26.86 27.38
C LEU A 60 21.56 -28.34 27.02
N TYR A 61 22.40 -28.90 26.16
CA TYR A 61 22.32 -30.31 25.75
C TYR A 61 22.47 -31.26 26.95
N ASP A 62 23.54 -31.10 27.74
CA ASP A 62 23.85 -31.97 28.88
C ASP A 62 22.78 -31.94 29.99
N GLN A 63 22.21 -30.76 30.28
CA GLN A 63 21.31 -30.59 31.43
C GLN A 63 19.82 -30.73 31.09
N LEU A 64 19.45 -30.57 29.82
CA LEU A 64 18.04 -30.60 29.39
C LEU A 64 17.73 -31.78 28.47
N ASN A 65 18.75 -32.39 27.86
CA ASN A 65 18.65 -33.48 26.89
C ASN A 65 17.48 -33.24 25.89
N PRO A 66 17.51 -32.09 25.17
CA PRO A 66 16.42 -31.72 24.27
C PRO A 66 16.27 -32.78 23.16
N PRO A 67 15.04 -33.16 22.77
CA PRO A 67 14.84 -33.98 21.59
C PRO A 67 15.36 -33.26 20.34
N ASP A 68 15.75 -34.02 19.31
CA ASP A 68 16.08 -33.43 18.01
C ASP A 68 14.92 -32.55 17.50
N GLN A 69 15.26 -31.42 16.88
CA GLN A 69 14.30 -30.40 16.44
C GLN A 69 13.37 -29.91 17.56
N ALA A 70 13.81 -29.94 18.82
CA ALA A 70 13.13 -29.27 19.91
C ALA A 70 12.91 -27.79 19.57
N ARG A 71 11.64 -27.34 19.61
CA ARG A 71 11.27 -25.93 19.45
C ARG A 71 11.53 -25.14 20.74
N TRP A 72 12.23 -24.01 20.63
CA TRP A 72 12.60 -23.11 21.71
C TRP A 72 12.03 -21.71 21.44
N ALA A 73 11.07 -21.26 22.23
CA ALA A 73 10.66 -19.86 22.14
C ALA A 73 11.71 -18.96 22.78
N ILE A 74 12.11 -17.89 22.11
CA ILE A 74 13.00 -16.87 22.67
C ILE A 74 12.24 -15.53 22.76
N VAL A 75 12.13 -14.97 23.97
CA VAL A 75 11.36 -13.76 24.28
C VAL A 75 12.30 -12.71 24.86
N LEU A 76 13.10 -12.09 23.99
CA LEU A 76 14.21 -11.21 24.36
C LEU A 76 14.19 -9.86 23.61
N PRO A 77 14.78 -8.80 24.18
CA PRO A 77 15.23 -7.61 23.46
C PRO A 77 16.52 -7.87 22.64
N ASN A 78 16.78 -6.99 21.66
CA ASN A 78 18.04 -6.95 20.94
C ASN A 78 19.21 -6.82 21.93
N SER A 79 20.12 -7.79 21.91
CA SER A 79 21.25 -7.90 22.85
C SER A 79 22.28 -8.91 22.33
N VAL A 80 23.52 -8.86 22.82
CA VAL A 80 24.53 -9.88 22.56
C VAL A 80 24.04 -11.27 23.03
N ASP A 81 23.33 -11.34 24.15
CA ASP A 81 22.72 -12.58 24.64
C ASP A 81 21.64 -13.14 23.67
N PHE A 82 20.93 -12.32 22.90
CA PHE A 82 20.02 -12.78 21.83
C PHE A 82 20.78 -13.52 20.73
N LEU A 83 21.89 -12.95 20.26
CA LEU A 83 22.76 -13.55 19.23
C LEU A 83 23.37 -14.87 19.73
N GLU A 84 23.88 -14.87 20.96
CA GLU A 84 24.50 -16.04 21.59
C GLU A 84 23.51 -17.20 21.80
N ILE A 85 22.31 -16.93 22.33
CA ILE A 85 21.33 -17.99 22.59
C ILE A 85 20.70 -18.55 21.32
N PHE A 86 20.50 -17.72 20.28
CA PHE A 86 19.99 -18.19 19.00
C PHE A 86 20.95 -19.21 18.37
N HIS A 87 22.24 -18.87 18.29
CA HIS A 87 23.27 -19.79 17.80
C HIS A 87 23.44 -21.01 18.69
N ALA A 88 23.39 -20.86 20.03
CA ALA A 88 23.47 -21.99 20.94
C ALA A 88 22.32 -22.99 20.73
N ILE A 89 21.09 -22.53 20.49
CA ILE A 89 19.96 -23.42 20.19
C ILE A 89 20.16 -24.15 18.86
N LEU A 90 20.53 -23.44 17.79
CA LEU A 90 20.81 -24.06 16.49
C LEU A 90 21.88 -25.15 16.58
N TRP A 91 22.93 -24.91 17.37
CA TRP A 91 24.04 -25.84 17.60
C TRP A 91 23.58 -27.13 18.32
N THR A 92 22.51 -27.07 19.13
CA THR A 92 21.87 -28.29 19.70
C THR A 92 21.01 -29.07 18.71
N GLY A 93 20.83 -28.61 17.46
CA GLY A 93 19.84 -29.14 16.51
C GLY A 93 18.41 -28.65 16.78
N GLY A 94 18.25 -27.67 17.67
CA GLY A 94 16.96 -27.09 18.04
C GLY A 94 16.44 -26.06 17.04
N VAL A 95 15.13 -25.85 17.07
CA VAL A 95 14.40 -24.90 16.21
C VAL A 95 14.08 -23.65 17.02
N VAL A 96 14.52 -22.48 16.58
CA VAL A 96 14.28 -21.22 17.30
C VAL A 96 12.93 -20.61 16.92
N CYS A 97 12.14 -20.21 17.90
CA CYS A 97 10.83 -19.57 17.72
C CYS A 97 10.87 -18.16 18.32
N PRO A 98 11.43 -17.15 17.62
CA PRO A 98 11.63 -15.85 18.21
C PRO A 98 10.33 -15.06 18.30
N VAL A 99 10.10 -14.44 19.47
CA VAL A 99 8.93 -13.62 19.78
C VAL A 99 9.40 -12.29 20.35
N ASN A 100 8.83 -11.19 19.86
CA ASN A 100 9.18 -9.86 20.35
C ASN A 100 8.72 -9.69 21.81
N HIS A 101 9.68 -9.47 22.72
CA HIS A 101 9.46 -9.26 24.15
C HIS A 101 8.56 -8.06 24.51
N ALA A 102 8.38 -7.10 23.60
CA ALA A 102 7.56 -5.90 23.81
C ALA A 102 6.05 -6.12 23.54
N LEU A 103 5.65 -7.31 23.09
CA LEU A 103 4.26 -7.68 22.85
C LEU A 103 3.50 -7.94 24.17
N ARG A 104 2.17 -7.86 24.13
CA ARG A 104 1.32 -8.20 25.29
C ARG A 104 1.27 -9.70 25.50
N TYR A 105 0.94 -10.14 26.72
CA TYR A 105 0.87 -11.58 27.07
C TYR A 105 -0.02 -12.39 26.11
N SER A 106 -1.14 -11.83 25.63
CA SER A 106 -2.04 -12.50 24.70
C SER A 106 -1.43 -12.69 23.30
N GLU A 107 -0.69 -11.69 22.80
CA GLU A 107 0.01 -11.75 21.51
C GLU A 107 1.20 -12.74 21.58
N ILE A 108 1.97 -12.70 22.67
CA ILE A 108 3.01 -13.70 22.97
C ILE A 108 2.37 -15.08 23.08
N GLY A 109 1.23 -15.21 23.76
CA GLY A 109 0.53 -16.48 23.98
C GLY A 109 -0.01 -17.10 22.68
N GLN A 110 -0.53 -16.29 21.75
CA GLN A 110 -0.83 -16.76 20.38
C GLN A 110 0.43 -17.29 19.69
N GLY A 111 1.55 -16.57 19.78
CA GLY A 111 2.83 -17.00 19.25
C GLY A 111 3.32 -18.34 19.83
N LEU A 112 3.18 -18.53 21.14
CA LEU A 112 3.52 -19.77 21.84
C LEU A 112 2.56 -20.92 21.48
N ALA A 113 1.27 -20.64 21.29
CA ALA A 113 0.27 -21.61 20.83
C ALA A 113 0.57 -22.10 19.41
N VAL A 114 0.99 -21.20 18.51
CA VAL A 114 1.42 -21.53 17.15
C VAL A 114 2.73 -22.32 17.15
N ALA A 115 3.76 -21.83 17.85
CA ALA A 115 5.08 -22.44 17.86
C ALA A 115 5.15 -23.76 18.67
N ARG A 116 4.25 -23.97 19.63
CA ARG A 116 4.18 -25.17 20.50
C ARG A 116 5.55 -25.57 21.05
N PRO A 117 6.30 -24.67 21.73
CA PRO A 117 7.67 -24.92 22.15
C PRO A 117 7.75 -25.98 23.26
N HIS A 118 8.94 -26.56 23.43
CA HIS A 118 9.29 -27.41 24.59
C HIS A 118 10.01 -26.60 25.69
N PHE A 119 10.65 -25.50 25.30
CA PHE A 119 11.41 -24.61 26.16
C PHE A 119 11.09 -23.16 25.83
N VAL A 120 11.10 -22.29 26.84
CA VAL A 120 11.04 -20.83 26.66
C VAL A 120 12.24 -20.20 27.33
N VAL A 121 13.03 -19.45 26.57
CA VAL A 121 14.06 -18.56 27.12
C VAL A 121 13.51 -17.15 27.11
N ALA A 122 13.38 -16.54 28.30
CA ALA A 122 12.73 -15.25 28.48
C ALA A 122 13.67 -14.25 29.16
N TYR A 123 13.64 -13.00 28.68
CA TYR A 123 14.28 -11.89 29.38
C TYR A 123 13.69 -11.75 30.80
N GLY A 124 14.54 -11.78 31.83
CA GLY A 124 14.11 -11.85 33.23
C GLY A 124 13.03 -10.84 33.64
N ALA A 125 13.10 -9.60 33.13
CA ALA A 125 12.12 -8.55 33.44
C ALA A 125 10.70 -8.84 32.92
N VAL A 126 10.54 -9.65 31.87
CA VAL A 126 9.23 -9.97 31.25
C VAL A 126 8.77 -11.40 31.54
N VAL A 127 9.47 -12.16 32.39
CA VAL A 127 9.08 -13.55 32.76
C VAL A 127 7.63 -13.62 33.25
N HIS A 128 7.16 -12.66 34.04
CA HIS A 128 5.77 -12.60 34.50
C HIS A 128 4.74 -12.49 33.35
N VAL A 129 5.08 -11.75 32.28
CA VAL A 129 4.26 -11.64 31.06
C VAL A 129 4.29 -12.96 30.28
N VAL A 130 5.44 -13.64 30.27
CA VAL A 130 5.61 -14.95 29.63
C VAL A 130 4.82 -16.05 30.34
N GLU A 131 4.76 -16.07 31.68
CA GLU A 131 3.92 -17.02 32.42
C GLU A 131 2.43 -16.81 32.11
N GLN A 132 1.95 -15.57 32.07
CA GLN A 132 0.58 -15.24 31.62
C GLN A 132 0.33 -15.66 30.16
N ALA A 133 1.33 -15.48 29.29
CA ALA A 133 1.26 -15.90 27.89
C ALA A 133 1.19 -17.42 27.74
N LEU A 134 1.88 -18.17 28.61
CA LEU A 134 1.80 -19.63 28.66
C LEU A 134 0.44 -20.13 29.13
N ASP A 135 -0.17 -19.47 30.12
CA ASP A 135 -1.53 -19.82 30.56
C ASP A 135 -2.54 -19.58 29.42
N PHE A 136 -2.44 -18.44 28.73
CA PHE A 136 -3.26 -18.13 27.56
C PHE A 136 -3.03 -19.13 26.39
N ALA A 137 -1.78 -19.53 26.14
CA ALA A 137 -1.46 -20.55 25.14
C ALA A 137 -2.02 -21.93 25.51
N ALA A 138 -2.03 -22.28 26.80
CA ALA A 138 -2.62 -23.52 27.30
C ALA A 138 -4.14 -23.54 27.06
N GLU A 139 -4.84 -22.42 27.30
CA GLU A 139 -6.28 -22.34 27.00
C GLU A 139 -6.60 -22.60 25.53
N ILE A 140 -5.79 -22.08 24.60
CA ILE A 140 -5.94 -22.33 23.16
C ILE A 140 -5.68 -23.81 22.86
N LEU A 141 -4.51 -24.31 23.24
CA LEU A 141 -4.06 -25.65 22.84
C LEU A 141 -4.84 -26.79 23.50
N VAL A 142 -5.33 -26.61 24.73
CA VAL A 142 -6.20 -27.60 25.38
C VAL A 142 -7.58 -27.64 24.70
N LYS A 143 -8.11 -26.49 24.23
CA LYS A 143 -9.36 -26.47 23.43
C LYS A 143 -9.16 -27.15 22.06
N GLU A 144 -8.02 -26.93 21.41
CA GLU A 144 -7.71 -27.54 20.09
C GLU A 144 -7.38 -29.05 20.16
N LYS A 145 -6.64 -29.50 21.19
CA LYS A 145 -6.01 -30.83 21.24
C LYS A 145 -6.35 -31.68 22.45
N GLY A 146 -7.14 -31.17 23.39
CA GLY A 146 -7.44 -31.83 24.66
C GLY A 146 -6.27 -31.85 25.67
N SER A 147 -5.03 -31.60 25.25
CA SER A 147 -3.86 -31.52 26.15
C SER A 147 -2.69 -30.73 25.54
N TRP A 148 -1.87 -30.14 26.42
CA TRP A 148 -0.58 -29.53 26.08
C TRP A 148 0.37 -29.64 27.27
N THR A 149 1.63 -29.98 27.01
CA THR A 149 2.69 -29.99 28.03
C THR A 149 3.27 -28.59 28.16
N ARG A 150 3.19 -27.97 29.34
CA ARG A 150 3.79 -26.65 29.57
C ARG A 150 5.31 -26.71 29.33
N PRO A 151 5.89 -25.82 28.50
CA PRO A 151 7.33 -25.77 28.27
C PRO A 151 8.09 -25.36 29.53
N ARG A 152 9.37 -25.74 29.61
CA ARG A 152 10.26 -25.30 30.68
C ARG A 152 10.76 -23.87 30.43
N VAL A 153 10.49 -22.96 31.36
CA VAL A 153 10.92 -21.55 31.29
C VAL A 153 12.32 -21.40 31.89
N ILE A 154 13.16 -20.59 31.24
CA ILE A 154 14.54 -20.29 31.62
C ILE A 154 14.76 -18.78 31.45
N SER A 155 15.41 -18.15 32.42
CA SER A 155 15.70 -16.71 32.38
C SER A 155 17.02 -16.39 31.66
N ILE A 156 17.13 -15.22 31.05
CA ILE A 156 18.36 -14.69 30.44
C ILE A 156 18.41 -13.15 30.56
N VAL A 157 19.62 -12.59 30.44
CA VAL A 157 19.99 -11.17 30.63
C VAL A 157 19.82 -10.69 32.08
N LEU A 158 18.68 -10.97 32.69
CA LEU A 158 18.43 -10.83 34.12
C LEU A 158 17.93 -12.18 34.68
N PRO A 159 18.34 -12.56 35.90
CA PRO A 159 17.78 -13.73 36.58
C PRO A 159 16.33 -13.46 36.99
N ALA A 160 15.53 -14.53 37.08
CA ALA A 160 14.17 -14.48 37.62
C ALA A 160 14.03 -15.47 38.79
N PRO A 161 13.31 -15.11 39.89
CA PRO A 161 13.16 -15.98 41.05
C PRO A 161 12.60 -17.36 40.70
N GLY A 162 13.26 -18.42 41.19
CA GLY A 162 12.83 -19.81 40.98
C GLY A 162 13.15 -20.41 39.60
N LEU A 163 13.66 -19.62 38.65
CA LEU A 163 14.09 -20.11 37.33
C LEU A 163 15.61 -20.27 37.26
N LYS A 164 16.07 -21.24 36.47
CA LYS A 164 17.47 -21.26 36.02
C LYS A 164 17.77 -20.05 35.13
N HIS A 165 19.04 -19.68 35.04
CA HIS A 165 19.52 -18.55 34.25
C HIS A 165 20.62 -18.98 33.26
N ILE A 166 20.44 -18.66 31.97
CA ILE A 166 21.30 -19.13 30.86
C ILE A 166 22.79 -18.89 31.13
N SER A 167 23.16 -17.64 31.46
CA SER A 167 24.56 -17.22 31.49
C SER A 167 25.34 -17.70 32.71
N SER A 168 24.67 -18.19 33.76
CA SER A 168 25.29 -18.76 34.97
C SER A 168 25.19 -20.28 35.02
N ASP A 169 24.05 -20.84 34.61
CA ASP A 169 23.72 -22.23 34.93
C ASP A 169 23.99 -23.18 33.76
N PHE A 170 24.05 -22.68 32.53
CA PHE A 170 24.18 -23.49 31.30
C PHE A 170 25.47 -23.25 30.52
N ILE A 171 26.43 -22.47 31.03
CA ILE A 171 27.73 -22.30 30.40
C ILE A 171 28.67 -23.46 30.75
N ALA A 172 28.91 -24.37 29.80
CA ALA A 172 29.80 -25.51 30.03
C ALA A 172 31.29 -25.12 29.98
N ALA A 173 32.18 -26.04 30.36
CA ALA A 173 33.63 -25.86 30.24
C ALA A 173 34.14 -26.02 28.80
N THR A 174 33.44 -26.80 27.96
CA THR A 174 33.81 -27.10 26.57
C THR A 174 32.65 -26.82 25.62
N ARG A 175 32.95 -26.63 24.34
CA ARG A 175 31.93 -26.51 23.28
C ARG A 175 31.26 -27.86 22.98
N LEU A 176 30.03 -27.80 22.49
CA LEU A 176 29.40 -28.92 21.78
C LEU A 176 30.11 -29.10 20.42
N PRO A 177 30.32 -30.33 19.93
CA PRO A 177 30.77 -30.53 18.55
C PRO A 177 29.82 -29.84 17.55
N VAL A 178 30.35 -29.33 16.45
CA VAL A 178 29.52 -28.75 15.39
C VAL A 178 28.73 -29.89 14.73
N PRO A 179 27.38 -29.82 14.67
CA PRO A 179 26.58 -30.83 13.98
C PRO A 179 26.77 -30.69 12.47
N HIS A 180 26.66 -31.81 11.76
CA HIS A 180 26.56 -31.88 10.29
C HIS A 180 25.24 -32.56 9.91
N PHE A 181 24.64 -32.15 8.79
CA PHE A 181 23.36 -32.69 8.32
C PHE A 181 23.36 -32.85 6.79
N ASP A 182 23.16 -34.06 6.29
CA ASP A 182 23.21 -34.38 4.85
C ASP A 182 22.17 -33.62 4.00
N ASP A 183 21.03 -33.23 4.58
CA ASP A 183 20.01 -32.37 3.95
C ASP A 183 19.45 -31.34 4.94
N THR A 184 19.90 -30.10 4.79
CA THR A 184 19.48 -28.91 5.53
C THR A 184 18.26 -28.23 4.92
N SER A 185 17.75 -28.71 3.78
CA SER A 185 16.53 -28.24 3.12
C SER A 185 15.25 -28.84 3.72
N ILE A 186 15.40 -29.78 4.66
CA ILE A 186 14.31 -30.38 5.44
C ILE A 186 14.47 -30.22 6.96
N ARG A 187 15.61 -29.68 7.44
CA ARG A 187 15.81 -29.36 8.86
C ARG A 187 15.46 -27.91 9.15
N LEU A 188 14.54 -27.71 10.09
CA LEU A 188 14.13 -26.40 10.55
C LEU A 188 15.23 -25.74 11.37
N ALA A 189 15.52 -24.49 11.05
CA ALA A 189 16.31 -23.59 11.88
C ALA A 189 15.39 -22.72 12.77
N SER A 190 14.21 -22.34 12.25
CA SER A 190 13.27 -21.52 13.01
C SER A 190 11.81 -21.70 12.61
N ILE A 191 10.92 -21.26 13.50
CA ILE A 191 9.53 -20.94 13.18
C ILE A 191 9.30 -19.47 13.53
N HIS A 192 9.17 -18.62 12.51
CA HIS A 192 8.92 -17.18 12.69
C HIS A 192 7.44 -16.87 12.57
N LEU A 193 6.94 -15.91 13.36
CA LEU A 193 5.54 -15.50 13.27
C LEU A 193 5.35 -14.49 12.11
N SER A 194 4.40 -14.76 11.21
CA SER A 194 3.89 -13.78 10.23
C SER A 194 2.46 -13.37 10.57
N SER A 195 2.10 -12.12 10.24
CA SER A 195 0.75 -11.60 10.47
C SER A 195 -0.23 -12.19 9.45
N GLY A 196 -1.02 -13.18 9.86
CA GLY A 196 -1.99 -13.82 8.97
C GLY A 196 -3.08 -12.85 8.50
N THR A 197 -3.60 -13.07 7.30
CA THR A 197 -4.65 -12.21 6.70
C THR A 197 -5.99 -12.24 7.45
N THR A 198 -6.13 -13.13 8.43
CA THR A 198 -7.27 -13.28 9.35
C THR A 198 -7.06 -12.54 10.68
N GLY A 199 -5.89 -11.93 10.91
CA GLY A 199 -5.53 -11.25 12.16
C GLY A 199 -4.88 -12.14 13.22
N GLN A 200 -4.90 -13.47 13.06
CA GLN A 200 -4.14 -14.40 13.90
C GLN A 200 -2.73 -14.61 13.32
N PRO A 201 -1.68 -14.76 14.15
CA PRO A 201 -0.34 -15.06 13.67
C PRO A 201 -0.25 -16.47 13.09
N LYS A 202 0.58 -16.64 12.06
CA LYS A 202 0.96 -17.95 11.50
C LYS A 202 2.43 -18.22 11.75
N GLY A 203 2.80 -19.48 11.97
CA GLY A 203 4.21 -19.86 12.15
C GLY A 203 4.78 -20.28 10.81
N VAL A 204 5.72 -19.54 10.24
CA VAL A 204 6.43 -19.89 9.01
C VAL A 204 7.57 -20.83 9.34
N GLU A 205 7.59 -22.01 8.74
CA GLU A 205 8.68 -22.98 8.90
C GLU A 205 9.85 -22.59 8.00
N LEU A 206 11.00 -22.30 8.61
CA LEU A 206 12.21 -21.89 7.90
C LEU A 206 13.37 -22.84 8.20
N THR A 207 13.93 -23.38 7.13
CA THR A 207 15.01 -24.36 7.18
C THR A 207 16.38 -23.69 7.32
N HIS A 208 17.38 -24.48 7.74
CA HIS A 208 18.76 -24.03 7.69
C HIS A 208 19.16 -23.59 6.28
N GLN A 209 18.77 -24.34 5.23
CA GLN A 209 19.02 -23.94 3.86
C GLN A 209 18.39 -22.59 3.52
N ASN A 210 17.17 -22.27 4.00
CA ASN A 210 16.53 -21.01 3.64
C ASN A 210 17.33 -19.78 4.08
N PHE A 211 17.91 -19.81 5.28
CA PHE A 211 18.77 -18.72 5.78
C PHE A 211 20.15 -18.72 5.11
N VAL A 212 20.77 -19.89 4.93
CA VAL A 212 22.06 -20.02 4.21
C VAL A 212 21.93 -19.46 2.79
N ALA A 213 20.83 -19.80 2.10
CA ALA A 213 20.48 -19.24 0.81
C ALA A 213 20.44 -17.71 0.85
N ASN A 214 19.69 -17.13 1.78
CA ASN A 214 19.49 -15.69 1.82
C ASN A 214 20.76 -14.90 2.18
N VAL A 215 21.64 -15.46 3.02
CA VAL A 215 22.97 -14.90 3.29
C VAL A 215 23.84 -14.89 2.03
N LEU A 216 23.94 -16.03 1.32
CA LEU A 216 24.75 -16.15 0.10
C LEU A 216 24.19 -15.29 -1.05
N GLN A 217 22.86 -15.21 -1.17
CA GLN A 217 22.15 -14.37 -2.12
C GLN A 217 22.46 -12.88 -1.93
N LEU A 218 22.39 -12.37 -0.70
CA LEU A 218 22.68 -10.96 -0.39
C LEU A 218 24.14 -10.61 -0.69
N LEU A 219 25.08 -11.47 -0.29
CA LEU A 219 26.49 -11.27 -0.57
C LEU A 219 26.78 -11.29 -2.08
N ALA A 220 26.23 -12.26 -2.80
CA ALA A 220 26.41 -12.40 -4.25
C ALA A 220 25.80 -11.24 -5.05
N PHE A 221 24.69 -10.66 -4.57
CA PHE A 221 24.06 -9.48 -5.14
C PHE A 221 24.95 -8.22 -5.03
N ASP A 222 25.73 -8.07 -3.95
CA ASP A 222 26.61 -6.94 -3.72
C ASP A 222 28.01 -7.11 -4.37
N THR A 223 28.35 -8.32 -4.84
CA THR A 223 29.64 -8.62 -5.51
C THR A 223 29.94 -7.73 -6.72
N PRO A 224 29.01 -7.47 -7.67
CA PRO A 224 29.30 -6.61 -8.83
C PRO A 224 29.64 -5.16 -8.45
N GLY A 225 29.14 -4.68 -7.31
CA GLY A 225 29.49 -3.38 -6.75
C GLY A 225 30.85 -3.35 -6.02
N GLY A 226 31.46 -4.51 -5.78
CA GLY A 226 32.68 -4.65 -4.98
C GLY A 226 32.41 -4.75 -3.47
N HIS A 227 31.26 -5.31 -3.06
CA HIS A 227 30.83 -5.45 -1.67
C HIS A 227 30.68 -4.12 -0.93
N LYS A 228 29.85 -3.20 -1.45
CA LYS A 228 29.65 -1.85 -0.90
C LYS A 228 28.69 -1.80 0.30
N MET A 229 27.89 -2.84 0.51
CA MET A 229 26.86 -2.93 1.55
C MET A 229 27.21 -3.98 2.61
N PHE A 230 27.77 -5.12 2.22
CA PHE A 230 27.97 -6.30 3.06
C PHE A 230 29.45 -6.68 3.14
N HIS A 231 30.20 -6.00 4.02
CA HIS A 231 31.65 -6.15 4.16
C HIS A 231 32.12 -5.95 5.62
N PRO A 232 33.37 -6.33 5.99
CA PRO A 232 33.81 -6.35 7.40
C PRO A 232 33.96 -4.98 8.08
N ALA A 233 33.86 -3.89 7.30
CA ALA A 233 33.87 -2.52 7.81
C ALA A 233 32.47 -1.89 7.81
N ALA A 234 31.42 -2.65 7.44
CA ALA A 234 30.04 -2.20 7.58
C ALA A 234 29.60 -2.25 9.04
N ARG A 235 28.94 -1.19 9.50
CA ARG A 235 28.60 -0.95 10.91
C ARG A 235 27.16 -0.45 11.00
N THR A 236 26.33 -1.11 11.79
CA THR A 236 24.88 -0.87 11.87
C THR A 236 24.43 -0.64 13.30
N VAL A 237 23.57 0.35 13.53
CA VAL A 237 22.75 0.46 14.75
C VAL A 237 21.40 -0.23 14.49
N ALA A 238 21.15 -1.34 15.18
CA ALA A 238 20.00 -2.22 14.94
C ALA A 238 18.94 -2.06 16.06
N PHE A 239 17.95 -1.20 15.82
CA PHE A 239 16.83 -0.91 16.73
C PHE A 239 15.55 -1.70 16.43
N THR A 240 15.44 -2.22 15.20
CA THR A 240 14.37 -3.12 14.75
C THR A 240 14.50 -4.47 15.47
N PRO A 241 13.43 -5.04 16.06
CA PRO A 241 13.54 -6.27 16.85
C PRO A 241 14.11 -7.44 16.02
N TRP A 242 15.13 -8.11 16.55
CA TRP A 242 15.80 -9.27 15.92
C TRP A 242 14.93 -10.53 15.86
N ALA A 243 13.72 -10.47 16.43
CA ALA A 243 12.68 -11.47 16.22
C ALA A 243 11.92 -11.30 14.89
N HIS A 244 12.06 -10.17 14.20
CA HIS A 244 11.51 -9.98 12.86
C HIS A 244 12.50 -10.46 11.80
N ILE A 245 12.02 -11.27 10.86
CA ILE A 245 12.84 -12.06 9.93
C ILE A 245 14.03 -11.35 9.27
N ALA A 246 13.82 -10.16 8.70
CA ALA A 246 14.88 -9.37 8.05
C ALA A 246 16.02 -9.01 9.01
N ASN A 247 15.67 -8.79 10.27
CA ASN A 247 16.54 -8.51 11.41
C ASN A 247 16.89 -9.76 12.24
N THR A 248 16.44 -10.94 11.82
CA THR A 248 17.07 -12.21 12.15
C THR A 248 18.24 -12.42 11.18
N THR A 249 17.96 -12.46 9.88
CA THR A 249 18.92 -12.84 8.84
C THR A 249 20.13 -11.92 8.76
N ALA A 250 19.93 -10.60 8.80
CA ALA A 250 21.02 -9.65 8.71
C ALA A 250 21.99 -9.73 9.91
N PRO A 251 21.61 -9.43 11.16
CA PRO A 251 22.55 -9.41 12.28
C PRO A 251 22.98 -10.78 12.80
N LEU A 252 22.18 -11.85 12.66
CA LEU A 252 22.55 -13.16 13.23
C LEU A 252 23.35 -14.04 12.27
N PHE A 253 23.17 -13.90 10.95
CA PHE A 253 23.81 -14.80 9.98
C PHE A 253 24.69 -14.06 8.98
N LEU A 254 24.17 -13.05 8.28
CA LEU A 254 24.99 -12.26 7.35
C LEU A 254 26.08 -11.47 8.08
N GLY A 255 25.76 -10.90 9.25
CA GLY A 255 26.69 -10.12 10.07
C GLY A 255 27.95 -10.90 10.44
N PRO A 256 27.86 -12.04 11.15
CA PRO A 256 29.02 -12.87 11.46
C PRO A 256 29.75 -13.41 10.22
N TYR A 257 29.02 -13.77 9.15
CA TYR A 257 29.61 -14.32 7.93
C TYR A 257 30.40 -13.27 7.12
N ALA A 258 29.89 -12.04 7.01
CA ALA A 258 30.51 -10.92 6.30
C ALA A 258 31.37 -10.01 7.21
N GLY A 259 31.41 -10.26 8.52
CA GLY A 259 32.16 -9.47 9.51
C GLY A 259 31.54 -8.12 9.85
N MET A 260 30.24 -7.92 9.62
CA MET A 260 29.57 -6.64 9.87
C MET A 260 29.33 -6.44 11.36
N LEU A 261 29.52 -5.22 11.87
CA LEU A 261 29.16 -4.88 13.25
C LEU A 261 27.67 -4.53 13.35
N HIS A 262 26.94 -5.25 14.20
CA HIS A 262 25.58 -4.89 14.59
C HIS A 262 25.53 -4.45 16.06
N HIS A 263 25.40 -3.14 16.30
CA HIS A 263 25.13 -2.58 17.62
C HIS A 263 23.64 -2.64 17.92
N ALA A 264 23.22 -3.57 18.79
CA ALA A 264 21.86 -3.75 19.24
C ALA A 264 21.37 -2.58 20.11
N MET A 265 20.27 -1.97 19.67
CA MET A 265 19.50 -1.00 20.44
C MET A 265 18.19 -1.67 20.86
N PRO A 266 17.94 -1.88 22.17
CA PRO A 266 16.81 -2.70 22.64
C PRO A 266 15.44 -2.03 22.47
N ILE A 267 15.39 -0.70 22.53
CA ILE A 267 14.19 0.14 22.37
C ILE A 267 14.61 1.34 21.52
N TYR A 268 13.82 1.67 20.50
CA TYR A 268 14.10 2.83 19.65
C TYR A 268 13.80 4.16 20.36
N ASN A 269 14.75 5.10 20.25
CA ASN A 269 14.59 6.50 20.61
C ASN A 269 15.47 7.33 19.66
N LEU A 270 14.91 8.36 19.02
CA LEU A 270 15.59 9.09 17.93
C LEU A 270 16.92 9.74 18.38
N GLU A 271 16.93 10.38 19.55
CA GLU A 271 18.10 11.09 20.09
C GLU A 271 19.21 10.10 20.49
N GLN A 272 18.84 8.99 21.14
CA GLN A 272 19.78 7.91 21.46
C GLN A 272 20.29 7.18 20.22
N PHE A 273 19.43 6.98 19.21
CA PHE A 273 19.82 6.39 17.93
C PHE A 273 20.86 7.26 17.23
N ALA A 274 20.62 8.57 17.12
CA ALA A 274 21.55 9.51 16.50
C ALA A 274 22.91 9.56 17.24
N ARG A 275 22.87 9.56 18.59
CA ARG A 275 24.08 9.43 19.42
C ARG A 275 24.85 8.13 19.14
N LEU A 276 24.13 7.01 19.04
CA LEU A 276 24.73 5.70 18.74
C LEU A 276 25.33 5.67 17.33
N VAL A 277 24.68 6.25 16.32
CA VAL A 277 25.22 6.33 14.96
C VAL A 277 26.59 7.02 14.94
N GLY A 278 26.71 8.16 15.63
CA GLY A 278 28.00 8.86 15.76
C GLY A 278 29.04 8.09 16.58
N SER A 279 28.68 7.53 17.74
CA SER A 279 29.64 6.81 18.59
C SER A 279 30.10 5.47 17.99
N VAL A 280 29.20 4.78 17.29
CA VAL A 280 29.50 3.51 16.60
C VAL A 280 30.16 3.76 15.25
N GLN A 281 30.05 4.97 14.67
CA GLN A 281 30.41 5.27 13.27
C GLN A 281 29.65 4.34 12.31
N ALA A 282 28.32 4.36 12.40
CA ALA A 282 27.47 3.48 11.59
C ALA A 282 27.52 3.87 10.11
N THR A 283 27.82 2.90 9.25
CA THR A 283 27.87 3.05 7.78
C THR A 283 26.54 2.71 7.13
N SER A 284 25.73 1.88 7.76
CA SER A 284 24.41 1.49 7.26
C SER A 284 23.41 1.34 8.41
N PHE A 285 22.12 1.42 8.10
CA PHE A 285 21.07 1.07 9.06
C PHE A 285 19.81 0.65 8.35
N GLN A 286 19.00 -0.16 9.02
CA GLN A 286 17.69 -0.55 8.52
C GLN A 286 16.66 0.49 8.97
N GLY A 287 16.07 1.19 8.01
CA GLY A 287 14.96 2.08 8.22
C GLY A 287 13.64 1.33 8.28
N VAL A 288 12.74 1.82 9.12
CA VAL A 288 11.29 1.71 8.88
C VAL A 288 10.79 3.09 8.44
N PRO A 289 9.73 3.20 7.62
CA PRO A 289 9.33 4.48 7.02
C PRO A 289 9.17 5.63 8.03
N SER A 290 8.62 5.36 9.22
CA SER A 290 8.47 6.34 10.31
C SER A 290 9.80 6.86 10.87
N VAL A 291 10.83 6.02 10.96
CA VAL A 291 12.18 6.44 11.40
C VAL A 291 12.86 7.28 10.31
N VAL A 292 12.68 6.91 9.05
CA VAL A 292 13.23 7.67 7.92
C VAL A 292 12.58 9.06 7.83
N LEU A 293 11.27 9.16 8.05
CA LEU A 293 10.57 10.45 8.17
C LEU A 293 11.10 11.27 9.37
N ALA A 294 11.25 10.66 10.54
CA ALA A 294 11.80 11.34 11.72
C ALA A 294 13.24 11.88 11.50
N LEU A 295 14.08 11.16 10.74
CA LEU A 295 15.40 11.63 10.35
C LEU A 295 15.35 12.79 9.34
N ALA A 296 14.39 12.80 8.42
CA ALA A 296 14.18 13.92 7.50
C ALA A 296 13.75 15.19 8.24
N ASP A 297 12.83 15.07 9.21
CA ASP A 297 12.16 16.20 9.85
C ASP A 297 12.89 16.77 11.09
N SER A 298 13.75 16.00 11.75
CA SER A 298 14.51 16.45 12.94
C SER A 298 15.84 17.15 12.62
N ASP A 299 16.52 17.66 13.65
CA ASP A 299 17.84 18.31 13.59
C ASP A 299 18.99 17.39 14.08
N VAL A 300 18.71 16.10 14.34
CA VAL A 300 19.68 15.20 14.99
C VAL A 300 20.96 14.98 14.18
N THR A 301 20.91 15.11 12.84
CA THR A 301 22.10 15.01 11.98
C THR A 301 23.01 16.24 12.03
N ALA A 302 22.53 17.35 12.60
CA ALA A 302 23.37 18.51 12.93
C ALA A 302 23.96 18.44 14.35
N LYS A 303 23.37 17.61 15.23
CA LYS A 303 23.79 17.42 16.63
C LYS A 303 24.81 16.29 16.81
N TYR A 304 24.72 15.25 15.99
CA TYR A 304 25.55 14.05 16.08
C TYR A 304 26.24 13.76 14.75
N ASP A 305 27.32 12.98 14.80
CA ASP A 305 28.09 12.63 13.61
C ASP A 305 27.39 11.54 12.77
N PHE A 306 27.07 11.88 11.52
CA PHE A 306 26.58 10.95 10.49
C PHE A 306 27.53 10.87 9.28
N SER A 307 28.76 11.38 9.39
CA SER A 307 29.74 11.43 8.28
C SER A 307 30.14 10.04 7.76
N ALA A 308 30.01 8.99 8.58
CA ALA A 308 30.20 7.60 8.19
C ALA A 308 29.00 6.96 7.46
N ALA A 309 27.79 7.51 7.60
CA ALA A 309 26.57 6.90 7.06
C ALA A 309 26.53 6.91 5.53
N ARG A 310 26.27 5.76 4.92
CA ARG A 310 26.23 5.55 3.46
C ARG A 310 24.89 4.98 2.99
N VAL A 311 24.26 4.10 3.75
CA VAL A 311 23.04 3.39 3.31
C VAL A 311 21.94 3.38 4.37
N ILE A 312 20.74 3.79 3.97
CA ILE A 312 19.48 3.51 4.65
C ILE A 312 18.79 2.40 3.87
N ALA A 313 18.84 1.17 4.37
CA ALA A 313 18.09 0.07 3.79
C ALA A 313 16.65 0.11 4.30
N VAL A 314 15.64 0.29 3.44
CA VAL A 314 14.25 0.44 3.88
C VAL A 314 13.31 -0.51 3.13
N GLY A 315 12.38 -1.11 3.87
CA GLY A 315 11.30 -1.91 3.29
C GLY A 315 10.09 -1.05 2.96
N GLY A 316 9.77 -0.90 1.67
CA GLY A 316 8.52 -0.33 1.19
C GLY A 316 8.18 1.06 1.76
N ALA A 317 9.12 2.01 1.67
CA ALA A 317 8.87 3.39 2.11
C ALA A 317 8.32 4.25 0.97
N PRO A 318 7.03 4.67 1.01
CA PRO A 318 6.48 5.70 0.12
C PRO A 318 6.88 7.09 0.62
N LEU A 319 8.17 7.42 0.54
CA LEU A 319 8.60 8.80 0.76
C LEU A 319 8.21 9.64 -0.46
N LYS A 320 7.55 10.76 -0.22
CA LYS A 320 7.34 11.77 -1.28
C LYS A 320 8.70 12.28 -1.74
N LYS A 321 8.83 12.65 -3.01
CA LYS A 321 10.05 13.26 -3.57
C LYS A 321 10.66 14.36 -2.66
N ALA A 322 9.85 15.31 -2.19
CA ALA A 322 10.33 16.38 -1.30
C ALA A 322 10.82 15.88 0.09
N GLN A 323 10.24 14.79 0.62
CA GLN A 323 10.71 14.17 1.87
C GLN A 323 12.00 13.38 1.65
N LEU A 324 12.13 12.71 0.50
CA LEU A 324 13.35 12.03 0.07
C LEU A 324 14.49 13.03 -0.16
N GLU A 325 14.24 14.14 -0.87
CA GLU A 325 15.21 15.23 -1.07
C GLU A 325 15.65 15.83 0.28
N LYS A 326 14.69 16.12 1.17
CA LYS A 326 14.97 16.61 2.53
C LYS A 326 15.84 15.63 3.33
N LEU A 327 15.53 14.33 3.28
CA LEU A 327 16.30 13.26 3.92
C LEU A 327 17.72 13.17 3.36
N LEU A 328 17.88 13.11 2.03
CA LEU A 328 19.19 12.94 1.38
C LEU A 328 20.09 14.17 1.58
N ALA A 329 19.52 15.35 1.85
CA ALA A 329 20.27 16.54 2.23
C ALA A 329 20.80 16.53 3.69
N ARG A 330 20.36 15.60 4.56
CA ARG A 330 20.73 15.60 5.99
C ARG A 330 22.11 15.01 6.31
N ALA A 331 22.59 14.08 5.48
CA ALA A 331 23.80 13.30 5.71
C ALA A 331 24.22 12.57 4.41
N PRO A 332 25.48 12.10 4.28
CA PRO A 332 26.01 11.47 3.04
C PRO A 332 25.44 10.07 2.72
N TRP A 333 24.29 9.73 3.27
CA TRP A 333 23.60 8.46 3.04
C TRP A 333 22.83 8.45 1.71
N ARG A 334 22.42 7.25 1.30
CA ARG A 334 21.47 7.01 0.22
C ARG A 334 20.38 6.06 0.70
N LEU A 335 19.20 6.15 0.10
CA LEU A 335 18.12 5.20 0.34
C LEU A 335 18.30 4.00 -0.60
N CYS A 336 18.30 2.80 -0.04
CA CYS A 336 18.25 1.54 -0.78
C CYS A 336 16.94 0.84 -0.40
N GLN A 337 16.06 0.64 -1.38
CA GLN A 337 14.83 -0.12 -1.16
C GLN A 337 15.14 -1.63 -1.08
N ALA A 338 14.36 -2.35 -0.27
CA ALA A 338 14.39 -3.79 -0.17
C ALA A 338 12.97 -4.36 -0.08
N TYR A 339 12.73 -5.51 -0.70
CA TYR A 339 11.48 -6.27 -0.59
C TYR A 339 11.78 -7.66 -0.05
N GLY A 340 10.91 -8.15 0.80
CA GLY A 340 11.00 -9.48 1.39
C GLY A 340 9.98 -9.68 2.50
N MET A 341 9.95 -10.90 3.01
CA MET A 341 8.90 -11.38 3.91
C MET A 341 9.39 -12.57 4.74
N THR A 342 8.60 -12.97 5.75
CA THR A 342 8.94 -14.09 6.63
C THR A 342 9.08 -15.38 5.85
N GLU A 343 8.20 -15.59 4.89
CA GLU A 343 8.13 -16.74 4.00
C GLU A 343 9.28 -16.81 2.98
N ALA A 344 10.17 -15.81 2.94
CA ALA A 344 11.36 -15.77 2.09
C ALA A 344 12.69 -15.65 2.87
N ALA A 345 12.67 -16.00 4.17
CA ALA A 345 13.82 -15.91 5.09
C ALA A 345 14.49 -14.52 5.17
N GLY A 346 13.75 -13.44 4.88
CA GLY A 346 14.25 -12.07 4.98
C GLY A 346 14.00 -11.27 3.72
N TYR A 347 14.78 -11.54 2.67
CA TYR A 347 14.91 -10.67 1.49
C TYR A 347 14.62 -11.42 0.19
N VAL A 348 14.02 -10.73 -0.78
CA VAL A 348 13.63 -11.24 -2.11
C VAL A 348 14.17 -10.36 -3.23
N ALA A 349 14.06 -9.04 -3.08
CA ALA A 349 14.60 -8.07 -4.02
C ALA A 349 15.29 -6.92 -3.28
N TYR A 350 16.25 -6.30 -3.92
CA TYR A 350 17.08 -5.24 -3.35
C TYR A 350 17.48 -4.24 -4.43
N GLN A 351 17.63 -2.98 -4.06
CA GLN A 351 18.20 -1.93 -4.91
C GLN A 351 19.72 -2.06 -4.97
N GLU A 352 20.33 -2.04 -6.16
CA GLU A 352 21.79 -2.06 -6.27
C GLU A 352 22.39 -0.76 -5.69
N TYR A 353 23.56 -0.82 -5.05
CA TYR A 353 24.12 0.34 -4.34
C TYR A 353 24.21 1.60 -5.23
N ASP A 354 24.69 1.48 -6.47
CA ASP A 354 24.84 2.63 -7.38
C ASP A 354 23.55 2.98 -8.15
N GLU A 355 22.47 2.21 -8.01
CA GLU A 355 21.25 2.38 -8.79
C GLU A 355 20.41 3.58 -8.31
N VAL A 356 19.95 4.37 -9.28
CA VAL A 356 19.00 5.47 -9.08
C VAL A 356 17.64 4.96 -9.55
N LEU A 357 16.80 4.55 -8.61
CA LEU A 357 15.45 4.05 -8.90
C LEU A 357 14.44 5.19 -9.10
N TYR A 358 13.44 4.92 -9.93
CA TYR A 358 12.22 5.71 -10.07
C TYR A 358 11.27 5.44 -8.88
N ASP A 359 10.39 6.40 -8.60
CA ASP A 359 9.44 6.34 -7.48
C ASP A 359 8.65 5.01 -7.44
N GLY A 360 8.64 4.35 -6.28
CA GLY A 360 7.93 3.09 -6.03
C GLY A 360 8.64 1.80 -6.48
N CYS A 361 9.80 1.87 -7.16
CA CYS A 361 10.56 0.68 -7.51
C CYS A 361 11.38 0.15 -6.31
N THR A 362 11.49 -1.17 -6.16
CA THR A 362 12.26 -1.80 -5.07
C THR A 362 13.65 -2.30 -5.48
N GLY A 363 13.89 -2.47 -6.77
CA GLY A 363 15.14 -3.04 -7.30
C GLY A 363 14.97 -4.47 -7.81
N LYS A 364 16.08 -5.20 -7.97
CA LYS A 364 16.11 -6.49 -8.69
C LYS A 364 15.95 -7.69 -7.76
N LEU A 365 15.44 -8.79 -8.30
CA LEU A 365 15.40 -10.08 -7.60
C LEU A 365 16.81 -10.55 -7.22
N LEU A 366 16.95 -11.11 -6.02
CA LEU A 366 18.19 -11.75 -5.57
C LEU A 366 18.51 -13.01 -6.41
N PRO A 367 19.79 -13.43 -6.50
CA PRO A 367 20.20 -14.61 -7.27
C PRO A 367 19.44 -15.89 -6.89
N GLY A 368 19.12 -16.73 -7.87
CA GLY A 368 18.39 -17.99 -7.65
C GLY A 368 16.94 -17.84 -7.19
N ILE A 369 16.38 -16.63 -7.16
CA ILE A 369 14.94 -16.40 -7.02
C ILE A 369 14.32 -16.30 -8.40
N GLU A 370 13.24 -17.05 -8.57
CA GLU A 370 12.33 -17.01 -9.70
C GLU A 370 11.00 -16.38 -9.25
N ALA A 371 10.41 -15.58 -10.13
CA ALA A 371 9.11 -14.97 -9.96
C ALA A 371 8.23 -15.22 -11.18
N CYS A 372 6.91 -15.33 -10.98
CA CYS A 372 5.94 -15.19 -12.05
C CYS A 372 4.78 -14.30 -11.58
N LEU A 373 4.09 -13.67 -12.53
CA LEU A 373 2.99 -12.74 -12.28
C LEU A 373 1.69 -13.38 -12.73
N LYS A 374 0.75 -13.58 -11.81
CA LYS A 374 -0.51 -14.29 -12.03
C LYS A 374 -1.72 -13.37 -12.02
N GLN A 375 -2.76 -13.76 -12.76
CA GLN A 375 -4.08 -13.13 -12.66
C GLN A 375 -4.68 -13.40 -11.28
N GLU A 376 -5.38 -12.42 -10.72
CA GLU A 376 -6.01 -12.55 -9.40
C GLU A 376 -6.95 -13.78 -9.35
N GLY A 377 -6.73 -14.66 -8.36
CA GLY A 377 -7.54 -15.86 -8.16
C GLY A 377 -7.34 -16.98 -9.18
N GLY A 378 -6.38 -16.85 -10.10
CA GLY A 378 -6.09 -17.83 -11.15
C GLY A 378 -4.66 -18.38 -11.14
N VAL A 379 -4.41 -19.37 -11.99
CA VAL A 379 -3.05 -19.89 -12.29
C VAL A 379 -2.48 -19.33 -13.59
N GLU A 380 -3.27 -18.55 -14.33
CA GLU A 380 -2.88 -17.95 -15.61
C GLU A 380 -1.96 -16.75 -15.40
N ASP A 381 -1.05 -16.52 -16.36
CA ASP A 381 -0.16 -15.36 -16.33
C ASP A 381 -0.92 -14.08 -16.69
N VAL A 382 -0.44 -12.93 -16.20
CA VAL A 382 -0.82 -11.62 -16.77
C VAL A 382 -0.07 -11.37 -18.10
N PRO A 383 -0.61 -10.52 -18.99
CA PRO A 383 0.12 -10.08 -20.19
C PRO A 383 1.45 -9.40 -19.88
N ASP A 384 2.34 -9.35 -20.86
CA ASP A 384 3.66 -8.72 -20.70
C ASP A 384 3.57 -7.22 -20.41
N GLY A 385 4.23 -6.79 -19.33
CA GLY A 385 4.21 -5.41 -18.85
C GLY A 385 3.06 -5.08 -17.89
N GLU A 386 2.05 -5.96 -17.77
CA GLU A 386 0.95 -5.79 -16.83
C GLU A 386 1.33 -6.09 -15.38
N THR A 387 0.45 -5.65 -14.48
CA THR A 387 0.55 -5.88 -13.03
C THR A 387 -0.17 -7.18 -12.66
N GLY A 388 0.42 -8.00 -11.78
CA GLY A 388 -0.18 -9.28 -11.35
C GLY A 388 0.24 -9.72 -9.94
N GLU A 389 -0.39 -10.79 -9.44
CA GLU A 389 0.00 -11.43 -8.18
C GLU A 389 1.41 -12.00 -8.28
N LEU A 390 2.29 -11.61 -7.36
CA LEU A 390 3.66 -12.08 -7.31
C LEU A 390 3.71 -13.48 -6.70
N TRP A 391 4.10 -14.46 -7.50
CA TRP A 391 4.37 -15.81 -7.03
C TRP A 391 5.88 -16.06 -7.09
N LEU A 392 6.45 -16.60 -6.01
CA LEU A 392 7.89 -16.76 -5.83
C LEU A 392 8.30 -18.23 -5.71
N ARG A 393 9.47 -18.55 -6.25
CA ARG A 393 10.16 -19.83 -6.08
C ARG A 393 11.65 -19.58 -5.88
N GLY A 394 12.27 -20.26 -4.93
CA GLY A 394 13.70 -20.07 -4.65
C GLY A 394 14.18 -20.82 -3.41
N PRO A 395 15.50 -20.94 -3.21
CA PRO A 395 16.09 -21.70 -2.09
C PRO A 395 15.86 -21.03 -0.73
N ASN A 396 15.58 -19.73 -0.68
CA ASN A 396 15.21 -18.99 0.54
C ASN A 396 13.70 -19.00 0.85
N ILE A 397 12.87 -19.57 -0.03
CA ILE A 397 11.41 -19.62 0.17
C ILE A 397 11.04 -20.78 1.11
N SER A 398 10.20 -20.49 2.10
CA SER A 398 9.61 -21.46 3.02
C SER A 398 8.79 -22.52 2.25
N ARG A 399 8.63 -23.71 2.82
CA ARG A 399 7.80 -24.78 2.25
C ARG A 399 6.46 -24.96 2.97
N ALA A 400 6.27 -24.38 4.15
CA ALA A 400 5.09 -24.59 4.96
C ALA A 400 4.93 -23.54 6.09
N TYR A 401 3.67 -23.35 6.50
CA TYR A 401 3.28 -22.88 7.80
C TYR A 401 3.11 -24.06 8.77
N ALA A 402 3.65 -23.90 9.97
CA ALA A 402 3.60 -24.85 11.06
C ALA A 402 2.15 -25.09 11.50
N PHE A 403 1.72 -26.34 11.35
CA PHE A 403 0.42 -26.85 11.81
C PHE A 403 -0.84 -26.18 11.22
N ASP A 404 -0.72 -25.45 10.10
CA ASP A 404 -1.83 -24.76 9.43
C ASP A 404 -1.98 -25.27 7.97
N ALA A 405 -2.67 -26.40 7.81
CA ALA A 405 -2.86 -27.04 6.50
C ALA A 405 -3.65 -26.17 5.51
N GLU A 406 -4.65 -25.43 6.00
CA GLU A 406 -5.47 -24.52 5.19
C GLU A 406 -4.65 -23.30 4.72
N ALA A 407 -3.69 -22.82 5.51
CA ALA A 407 -2.72 -21.83 5.04
C ALA A 407 -1.77 -22.39 3.97
N ASN A 408 -1.32 -23.64 4.14
CA ASN A 408 -0.41 -24.28 3.19
C ASN A 408 -1.04 -24.45 1.82
N GLU A 409 -2.25 -25.01 1.75
CA GLU A 409 -2.99 -25.18 0.50
C GLU A 409 -3.22 -23.85 -0.24
N ARG A 410 -3.57 -22.78 0.49
CA ARG A 410 -3.77 -21.44 -0.09
C ARG A 410 -2.49 -20.73 -0.50
N ALA A 411 -1.38 -20.98 0.19
CA ALA A 411 -0.12 -20.27 -0.04
C ALA A 411 0.79 -20.96 -1.06
N PHE A 412 0.61 -22.27 -1.28
CA PHE A 412 1.35 -23.04 -2.27
C PHE A 412 0.41 -23.63 -3.34
N PRO A 413 -0.31 -22.78 -4.11
CA PRO A 413 -1.30 -23.21 -5.10
C PRO A 413 -0.71 -24.01 -6.27
N MET A 414 0.62 -23.93 -6.47
CA MET A 414 1.37 -24.80 -7.38
C MET A 414 2.63 -25.34 -6.68
N PRO A 415 3.07 -26.58 -6.98
CA PRO A 415 4.25 -27.16 -6.36
C PRO A 415 5.51 -26.29 -6.49
N GLY A 416 6.06 -25.88 -5.34
CA GLY A 416 7.25 -25.03 -5.25
C GLY A 416 7.03 -23.54 -5.55
N TRP A 417 5.79 -23.09 -5.78
CA TRP A 417 5.45 -21.67 -5.96
C TRP A 417 4.66 -21.16 -4.77
N TYR A 418 5.20 -20.15 -4.10
CA TYR A 418 4.56 -19.44 -3.00
C TYR A 418 3.80 -18.21 -3.53
N ASN A 419 2.48 -18.16 -3.33
CA ASN A 419 1.69 -16.96 -3.58
C ASN A 419 1.89 -15.96 -2.42
N THR A 420 2.49 -14.81 -2.72
CA THR A 420 2.77 -13.76 -1.72
C THR A 420 1.51 -13.01 -1.26
N GLY A 421 0.47 -12.96 -2.10
CA GLY A 421 -0.65 -12.03 -1.97
C GLY A 421 -0.27 -10.55 -2.17
N ASP A 422 0.98 -10.27 -2.56
CA ASP A 422 1.47 -8.98 -3.01
C ASP A 422 1.32 -8.88 -4.53
N VAL A 423 0.93 -7.71 -5.02
CA VAL A 423 0.67 -7.45 -6.44
C VAL A 423 1.76 -6.50 -6.93
N CYS A 424 2.44 -6.84 -8.03
CA CYS A 424 3.59 -6.09 -8.52
C CYS A 424 3.68 -6.04 -10.04
N ARG A 425 4.54 -5.13 -10.53
CA ARG A 425 5.02 -5.10 -11.91
C ARG A 425 6.51 -5.46 -11.91
N ILE A 426 6.94 -6.23 -12.90
CA ILE A 426 8.36 -6.49 -13.17
C ILE A 426 8.69 -5.87 -14.53
N ASP A 427 9.70 -5.00 -14.58
CA ASP A 427 10.12 -4.36 -15.83
C ASP A 427 11.12 -5.19 -16.65
N GLU A 428 11.45 -4.72 -17.85
CA GLU A 428 12.38 -5.38 -18.79
C GLU A 428 13.79 -5.57 -18.21
N GLN A 429 14.16 -4.80 -17.19
CA GLN A 429 15.45 -4.92 -16.50
C GLN A 429 15.36 -5.81 -15.24
N GLY A 430 14.23 -6.50 -15.04
CA GLY A 430 14.00 -7.43 -13.94
C GLY A 430 13.77 -6.75 -12.59
N ARG A 431 13.46 -5.44 -12.57
CA ARG A 431 13.18 -4.72 -11.32
C ARG A 431 11.73 -4.88 -10.92
N VAL A 432 11.51 -5.10 -9.63
CA VAL A 432 10.22 -5.31 -9.00
C VAL A 432 9.71 -3.98 -8.45
N SER A 433 8.49 -3.59 -8.82
CA SER A 433 7.74 -2.49 -8.21
C SER A 433 6.48 -3.03 -7.55
N ILE A 434 6.42 -3.00 -6.22
CA ILE A 434 5.25 -3.45 -5.46
C ILE A 434 4.13 -2.42 -5.61
N VAL A 435 3.01 -2.83 -6.19
CA VAL A 435 1.85 -1.98 -6.42
C VAL A 435 0.92 -2.00 -5.21
N GLY A 436 0.71 -3.16 -4.58
CA GLY A 436 -0.14 -3.31 -3.41
C GLY A 436 -0.26 -4.75 -2.94
N ARG A 437 -1.35 -5.09 -2.25
CA ARG A 437 -1.72 -6.47 -1.90
C ARG A 437 -3.08 -6.81 -2.47
N THR A 438 -3.27 -7.99 -3.06
CA THR A 438 -4.54 -8.40 -3.67
C THR A 438 -5.75 -8.11 -2.76
N LYS A 439 -5.64 -8.47 -1.48
CA LYS A 439 -6.71 -8.30 -0.47
C LYS A 439 -6.89 -6.87 0.06
N ASP A 440 -5.97 -5.97 -0.26
CA ASP A 440 -6.01 -4.56 0.10
C ASP A 440 -6.31 -3.66 -1.14
N LEU A 441 -6.26 -4.18 -2.37
CA LEU A 441 -6.56 -3.42 -3.60
C LEU A 441 -8.06 -3.12 -3.70
N ILE A 442 -8.38 -1.88 -4.06
CA ILE A 442 -9.75 -1.38 -4.20
C ILE A 442 -10.22 -1.68 -5.63
N LYS A 443 -11.43 -2.24 -5.77
CA LYS A 443 -11.98 -2.74 -7.05
C LYS A 443 -13.06 -1.81 -7.62
N TYR A 444 -12.63 -0.70 -8.21
CA TYR A 444 -13.52 0.28 -8.84
C TYR A 444 -13.77 -0.05 -10.32
N LYS A 445 -15.01 -0.45 -10.65
CA LYS A 445 -15.52 -0.80 -11.99
C LYS A 445 -14.61 -1.77 -12.76
N GLY A 446 -14.10 -2.79 -12.07
CA GLY A 446 -13.18 -3.79 -12.61
C GLY A 446 -11.71 -3.36 -12.64
N PHE A 447 -11.39 -2.10 -12.36
CA PHE A 447 -10.01 -1.63 -12.21
C PHE A 447 -9.52 -1.82 -10.78
N GLN A 448 -8.31 -2.34 -10.62
CA GLN A 448 -7.61 -2.38 -9.34
C GLN A 448 -6.94 -1.04 -9.04
N VAL A 449 -7.18 -0.49 -7.85
CA VAL A 449 -6.62 0.77 -7.35
C VAL A 449 -5.82 0.47 -6.09
N SER A 450 -4.56 0.93 -6.04
CA SER A 450 -3.72 0.75 -4.87
C SER A 450 -4.03 1.80 -3.80
N PRO A 451 -4.39 1.41 -2.56
CA PRO A 451 -4.46 2.36 -1.46
C PRO A 451 -3.12 3.02 -1.19
N ALA A 452 -2.01 2.29 -1.32
CA ALA A 452 -0.67 2.80 -1.01
C ALA A 452 -0.23 3.92 -1.97
N GLU A 453 -0.62 3.83 -3.25
CA GLU A 453 -0.43 4.90 -4.24
C GLU A 453 -1.19 6.17 -3.85
N LEU A 454 -2.47 6.02 -3.49
CA LEU A 454 -3.31 7.14 -3.08
C LEU A 454 -2.88 7.73 -1.73
N GLU A 455 -2.41 6.90 -0.80
CA GLU A 455 -1.84 7.31 0.48
C GLU A 455 -0.64 8.26 0.29
N VAL A 456 0.18 8.11 -0.76
CA VAL A 456 1.28 9.06 -1.04
C VAL A 456 0.75 10.47 -1.26
N TYR A 457 -0.31 10.61 -2.07
CA TYR A 457 -0.93 11.89 -2.41
C TYR A 457 -1.76 12.45 -1.24
N VAL A 458 -2.56 11.63 -0.56
CA VAL A 458 -3.35 12.05 0.62
C VAL A 458 -2.42 12.57 1.72
N ASN A 459 -1.36 11.82 2.06
CA ASN A 459 -0.39 12.26 3.06
C ASN A 459 0.44 13.46 2.58
N SER A 460 0.45 13.80 1.27
CA SER A 460 1.19 14.96 0.74
C SER A 460 0.59 16.31 1.13
N HIS A 461 -0.69 16.34 1.48
CA HIS A 461 -1.38 17.57 1.83
C HIS A 461 -0.78 18.24 3.09
N PRO A 462 -0.49 19.57 3.08
CA PRO A 462 0.23 20.23 4.17
C PRO A 462 -0.43 20.13 5.55
N LEU A 463 -1.75 20.03 5.60
CA LEU A 463 -2.54 19.99 6.84
C LEU A 463 -2.89 18.57 7.32
N VAL A 464 -2.59 17.54 6.52
CA VAL A 464 -2.78 16.13 6.93
C VAL A 464 -1.57 15.69 7.78
N ALA A 465 -1.83 15.21 8.99
CA ALA A 465 -0.84 14.56 9.84
C ALA A 465 -0.61 13.11 9.39
N GLU A 466 -1.70 12.40 9.09
CA GLU A 466 -1.67 11.04 8.59
C GLU A 466 -2.94 10.73 7.77
N GLY A 467 -2.78 9.98 6.68
CA GLY A 467 -3.87 9.52 5.84
C GLY A 467 -3.79 8.03 5.53
N GLY A 468 -4.94 7.35 5.58
CA GLY A 468 -5.12 5.96 5.15
C GLY A 468 -6.18 5.85 4.06
N VAL A 469 -6.05 4.89 3.15
CA VAL A 469 -6.99 4.68 2.04
C VAL A 469 -7.57 3.26 2.08
N GLY A 470 -8.81 3.14 1.62
CA GLY A 470 -9.58 1.89 1.59
C GLY A 470 -10.77 1.96 0.62
N ALA A 471 -11.55 0.88 0.60
CA ALA A 471 -12.72 0.70 -0.23
C ALA A 471 -14.00 1.00 0.55
N LEU A 472 -14.88 1.87 0.04
CA LEU A 472 -16.29 1.89 0.43
C LEU A 472 -17.12 1.19 -0.64
N TRP A 473 -18.05 0.33 -0.25
CA TRP A 473 -18.95 -0.32 -1.21
C TRP A 473 -20.07 0.63 -1.63
N ASP A 474 -20.40 0.63 -2.91
CA ASP A 474 -21.52 1.36 -3.52
C ASP A 474 -22.43 0.34 -4.21
N ASP A 475 -23.60 0.08 -3.60
CA ASP A 475 -24.61 -0.85 -4.11
C ASP A 475 -25.27 -0.37 -5.41
N GLY A 476 -25.39 0.95 -5.63
CA GLY A 476 -25.96 1.51 -6.86
C GLY A 476 -25.03 1.38 -8.06
N GLN A 477 -23.73 1.30 -7.83
CA GLN A 477 -22.70 1.08 -8.86
C GLN A 477 -22.11 -0.34 -8.85
N LEU A 478 -22.54 -1.19 -7.91
CA LEU A 478 -22.05 -2.56 -7.66
C LEU A 478 -20.51 -2.63 -7.61
N THR A 479 -19.88 -1.69 -6.89
CA THR A 479 -18.43 -1.52 -6.94
C THR A 479 -17.81 -0.89 -5.70
N GLU A 480 -16.50 -1.03 -5.54
CA GLU A 480 -15.75 -0.38 -4.46
C GLU A 480 -15.28 1.02 -4.90
N LEU A 481 -15.71 2.05 -4.19
CA LEU A 481 -15.22 3.42 -4.33
C LEU A 481 -13.93 3.63 -3.53
N PRO A 482 -12.86 4.19 -4.12
CA PRO A 482 -11.70 4.61 -3.35
C PRO A 482 -12.07 5.73 -2.37
N ALA A 483 -11.74 5.58 -1.10
CA ALA A 483 -12.01 6.55 -0.04
C ALA A 483 -10.76 6.77 0.82
N ALA A 484 -10.57 8.00 1.30
CA ALA A 484 -9.49 8.36 2.18
C ALA A 484 -10.00 8.74 3.57
N TRP A 485 -9.21 8.42 4.59
CA TRP A 485 -9.43 8.81 5.98
C TRP A 485 -8.22 9.60 6.45
N VAL A 486 -8.43 10.79 7.00
CA VAL A 486 -7.35 11.71 7.38
C VAL A 486 -7.44 12.12 8.84
N VAL A 487 -6.27 12.17 9.47
CA VAL A 487 -6.02 12.85 10.73
C VAL A 487 -5.36 14.18 10.37
N LEU A 488 -5.91 15.30 10.82
CA LEU A 488 -5.31 16.62 10.61
C LEU A 488 -4.19 16.88 11.64
N LYS A 489 -3.32 17.85 11.36
CA LYS A 489 -2.29 18.28 12.31
C LYS A 489 -2.90 19.14 13.40
N ASP A 490 -2.43 18.96 14.63
CA ASP A 490 -2.61 19.96 15.69
C ASP A 490 -2.04 21.30 15.20
N THR A 491 -2.93 22.26 14.96
CA THR A 491 -2.60 23.66 14.67
C THR A 491 -2.81 24.49 15.94
N GLU A 492 -2.00 25.55 16.13
CA GLU A 492 -2.06 26.37 17.37
C GLU A 492 -3.42 27.04 17.60
N ASN A 493 -4.21 27.20 16.54
CA ASN A 493 -5.65 27.45 16.60
C ASN A 493 -6.38 26.19 16.11
N LEU A 494 -7.43 25.78 16.83
CA LEU A 494 -8.40 24.79 16.33
C LEU A 494 -9.05 25.35 15.06
N LEU A 495 -9.12 24.51 14.01
CA LEU A 495 -9.86 24.83 12.79
C LEU A 495 -11.36 24.85 13.09
N SER A 496 -12.12 25.67 12.36
CA SER A 496 -13.58 25.57 12.34
C SER A 496 -14.04 24.36 11.50
N GLU A 497 -15.28 23.90 11.71
CA GLU A 497 -15.87 22.83 10.87
C GLU A 497 -15.84 23.21 9.37
N GLU A 498 -16.01 24.49 9.02
CA GLU A 498 -15.95 25.01 7.65
C GLU A 498 -14.52 24.96 7.06
N GLU A 499 -13.50 25.20 7.89
CA GLU A 499 -12.09 25.10 7.50
C GLU A 499 -11.66 23.64 7.35
N GLU A 500 -12.05 22.75 8.27
CA GLU A 500 -11.83 21.30 8.14
C GLU A 500 -12.51 20.74 6.88
N GLN A 501 -13.78 21.12 6.64
CA GLN A 501 -14.51 20.85 5.40
C GLN A 501 -13.72 21.28 4.15
N GLN A 502 -13.11 22.47 4.17
CA GLN A 502 -12.30 22.95 3.06
C GLN A 502 -11.03 22.10 2.89
N VAL A 503 -10.37 21.72 3.98
CA VAL A 503 -9.20 20.81 3.92
C VAL A 503 -9.56 19.46 3.31
N LEU A 504 -10.72 18.88 3.64
CA LEU A 504 -11.18 17.62 3.03
C LEU A 504 -11.44 17.77 1.52
N ARG A 505 -12.03 18.89 1.09
CA ARG A 505 -12.21 19.22 -0.33
C ARG A 505 -10.87 19.39 -1.05
N ASP A 506 -9.92 20.10 -0.44
CA ASP A 506 -8.60 20.37 -1.01
C ASP A 506 -7.77 19.08 -1.13
N VAL A 507 -7.77 18.22 -0.10
CA VAL A 507 -7.16 16.87 -0.16
C VAL A 507 -7.70 16.10 -1.36
N GLN A 508 -9.02 16.06 -1.53
CA GLN A 508 -9.60 15.34 -2.67
C GLN A 508 -9.24 15.97 -4.01
N PHE A 509 -9.38 17.28 -4.15
CA PHE A 509 -9.09 17.99 -5.40
C PHE A 509 -7.64 17.75 -5.85
N VAL A 510 -6.69 17.80 -4.91
CA VAL A 510 -5.28 17.49 -5.16
C VAL A 510 -5.12 16.04 -5.61
N VAL A 511 -5.62 15.06 -4.85
CA VAL A 511 -5.47 13.63 -5.20
C VAL A 511 -6.11 13.32 -6.56
N ASP A 512 -7.36 13.75 -6.76
CA ASP A 512 -8.12 13.54 -8.00
C ASP A 512 -7.51 14.25 -9.22
N GLY A 513 -6.64 15.25 -9.01
CA GLY A 513 -5.85 15.91 -10.04
C GLY A 513 -4.53 15.21 -10.38
N GLN A 514 -4.02 14.34 -9.50
CA GLN A 514 -2.77 13.59 -9.72
C GLN A 514 -2.97 12.18 -10.31
N VAL A 515 -4.20 11.65 -10.33
CA VAL A 515 -4.47 10.25 -10.67
C VAL A 515 -5.49 10.06 -11.81
N SER A 516 -5.43 8.89 -12.45
CA SER A 516 -6.36 8.51 -13.52
C SER A 516 -7.81 8.38 -12.99
N GLY A 517 -8.80 8.57 -13.87
CA GLY A 517 -10.21 8.74 -13.48
C GLY A 517 -10.86 7.60 -12.68
N TYR A 518 -10.29 6.39 -12.71
CA TYR A 518 -10.73 5.24 -11.93
C TYR A 518 -10.10 5.15 -10.52
N LYS A 519 -9.00 5.88 -10.27
CA LYS A 519 -8.30 5.94 -8.97
C LYS A 519 -8.79 7.09 -8.06
N LYS A 520 -9.65 7.96 -8.57
CA LYS A 520 -10.18 9.13 -7.84
C LYS A 520 -10.92 8.72 -6.55
N LEU A 521 -10.87 9.59 -5.54
CA LEU A 521 -11.45 9.36 -4.20
C LEU A 521 -12.99 9.49 -4.21
N ARG A 522 -13.67 8.61 -4.95
CA ARG A 522 -15.12 8.67 -5.16
C ARG A 522 -15.94 8.34 -3.91
N GLY A 523 -15.37 7.61 -2.95
CA GLY A 523 -15.93 7.41 -1.61
C GLY A 523 -15.61 8.55 -0.65
N GLY A 524 -14.97 9.63 -1.14
CA GLY A 524 -14.70 10.86 -0.39
C GLY A 524 -13.45 10.83 0.48
N VAL A 525 -13.30 11.90 1.25
CA VAL A 525 -12.29 12.07 2.29
C VAL A 525 -13.02 12.28 3.61
N TRP A 526 -12.66 11.47 4.61
CA TRP A 526 -13.29 11.38 5.94
C TRP A 526 -12.32 11.85 7.02
N LEU A 527 -12.73 12.77 7.88
CA LEU A 527 -11.99 13.20 9.06
C LEU A 527 -12.11 12.15 10.17
N VAL A 528 -10.99 11.79 10.80
CA VAL A 528 -10.94 10.86 11.95
C VAL A 528 -9.89 11.27 12.98
N ASP A 529 -10.17 11.06 14.27
CA ASP A 529 -9.23 11.32 15.37
C ASP A 529 -7.91 10.53 15.24
N LYS A 530 -7.99 9.31 14.69
CA LYS A 530 -6.86 8.38 14.53
C LYS A 530 -7.15 7.29 13.53
N LEU A 531 -6.12 6.84 12.82
CA LEU A 531 -6.20 5.63 11.99
C LEU A 531 -6.11 4.36 12.86
N PRO A 532 -6.90 3.31 12.57
CA PRO A 532 -6.81 2.03 13.27
C PRO A 532 -5.56 1.28 12.81
N LYS A 533 -4.64 0.95 13.73
CA LYS A 533 -3.37 0.27 13.41
C LYS A 533 -3.15 -0.98 14.26
N ASN A 534 -2.31 -1.88 13.79
CA ASN A 534 -1.77 -2.99 14.60
C ASN A 534 -0.55 -2.54 15.44
N ALA A 535 0.00 -3.45 16.25
CA ALA A 535 1.17 -3.18 17.09
C ALA A 535 2.45 -2.80 16.31
N THR A 536 2.53 -3.12 15.01
CA THR A 536 3.64 -2.71 14.12
C THR A 536 3.37 -1.41 13.35
N GLY A 537 2.29 -0.70 13.65
CA GLY A 537 1.92 0.56 13.00
C GLY A 537 1.25 0.43 11.62
N LYS A 538 0.93 -0.79 11.15
CA LYS A 538 0.23 -1.00 9.87
C LYS A 538 -1.27 -0.71 10.02
N ILE A 539 -1.82 0.08 9.09
CA ILE A 539 -3.26 0.40 9.02
C ILE A 539 -4.10 -0.86 8.85
N LEU A 540 -5.14 -0.98 9.67
CA LEU A 540 -6.14 -2.05 9.66
C LEU A 540 -7.31 -1.65 8.76
N ARG A 541 -7.14 -1.75 7.44
CA ARG A 541 -8.13 -1.28 6.44
C ARG A 541 -9.55 -1.82 6.67
N LYS A 542 -9.70 -3.07 7.09
CA LYS A 542 -11.01 -3.66 7.48
C LYS A 542 -11.71 -2.96 8.65
N LYS A 543 -11.00 -2.20 9.49
CA LYS A 543 -11.61 -1.32 10.50
C LYS A 543 -11.83 0.08 9.94
N LEU A 544 -10.92 0.55 9.10
CA LEU A 544 -10.95 1.88 8.47
C LEU A 544 -12.26 2.11 7.70
N ILE A 545 -12.70 1.12 6.91
CA ILE A 545 -13.92 1.19 6.09
C ILE A 545 -15.23 1.37 6.90
N HIS A 546 -15.18 1.18 8.22
CA HIS A 546 -16.31 1.39 9.13
C HIS A 546 -16.20 2.72 9.90
N MET A 547 -15.18 3.54 9.66
CA MET A 547 -14.97 4.83 10.32
C MET A 547 -15.57 5.97 9.50
N THR A 548 -16.85 5.83 9.13
CA THR A 548 -17.63 6.79 8.35
C THR A 548 -18.55 7.66 9.22
N ASP A 549 -18.37 7.63 10.55
CA ASP A 549 -19.11 8.49 11.49
C ASP A 549 -18.53 9.91 11.57
N GLY A 550 -17.33 10.11 11.03
CA GLY A 550 -16.64 11.40 10.99
C GLY A 550 -17.08 12.28 9.83
N MET A 551 -16.72 13.57 9.88
CA MET A 551 -17.07 14.52 8.84
C MET A 551 -16.41 14.16 7.50
N SER A 552 -17.19 14.06 6.43
CA SER A 552 -16.66 13.96 5.07
C SER A 552 -17.00 15.20 4.25
N LYS A 553 -16.28 15.39 3.14
CA LYS A 553 -16.65 16.43 2.15
C LYS A 553 -18.04 16.24 1.54
N TYR A 554 -18.66 15.06 1.73
CA TYR A 554 -20.02 14.72 1.30
C TYR A 554 -21.05 14.85 2.44
N ALA A 555 -20.64 15.03 3.70
CA ALA A 555 -21.56 14.96 4.85
C ALA A 555 -22.65 16.06 4.87
N HIS A 556 -22.39 17.22 4.24
CA HIS A 556 -23.42 18.25 4.01
C HIS A 556 -24.26 18.02 2.74
N GLU A 557 -23.79 17.20 1.80
CA GLU A 557 -24.55 16.76 0.61
C GLU A 557 -25.40 15.51 0.90
N ALA A 558 -25.10 14.78 1.98
CA ALA A 558 -25.69 13.48 2.31
C ALA A 558 -26.92 13.54 3.25
N GLN A 559 -27.51 14.70 3.51
CA GLN A 559 -28.82 14.75 4.16
C GLN A 559 -29.93 14.44 3.14
N VAL A 560 -30.65 13.35 3.42
CA VAL A 560 -31.84 12.82 2.72
C VAL A 560 -31.56 12.15 1.37
N ASN A 561 -31.30 10.85 1.42
CA ASN A 561 -31.75 9.89 0.41
C ASN A 561 -32.39 8.71 1.17
N GLU A 562 -33.72 8.56 1.10
CA GLU A 562 -34.41 7.34 1.54
C GLU A 562 -34.42 6.32 0.40
N ASP A 563 -34.35 5.03 0.75
CA ASP A 563 -34.22 3.91 -0.20
C ASP A 563 -35.26 3.95 -1.32
N GLY A 564 -34.79 3.99 -2.57
CA GLY A 564 -35.63 3.84 -3.76
C GLY A 564 -36.04 5.14 -4.48
N THR A 565 -35.56 6.30 -4.05
CA THR A 565 -35.84 7.59 -4.73
C THR A 565 -34.63 8.03 -5.57
N LEU A 566 -34.82 8.38 -6.85
CA LEU A 566 -33.74 8.88 -7.71
C LEU A 566 -34.03 10.31 -8.18
N LYS A 567 -33.40 11.28 -7.49
CA LYS A 567 -33.45 12.73 -7.74
C LYS A 567 -34.82 13.40 -7.61
N TYR A 568 -34.79 14.60 -7.04
CA TYR A 568 -35.90 15.55 -7.04
C TYR A 568 -35.47 16.82 -7.78
N ALA A 569 -36.34 17.36 -8.63
CA ALA A 569 -36.19 18.69 -9.19
C ALA A 569 -37.47 19.51 -8.91
N VAL A 570 -37.30 20.66 -8.23
CA VAL A 570 -38.39 21.61 -7.96
C VAL A 570 -38.21 22.81 -8.89
N LEU A 571 -39.02 22.87 -9.93
CA LEU A 571 -39.04 23.93 -10.92
C LEU A 571 -40.17 24.91 -10.58
N THR A 572 -39.82 26.07 -10.04
CA THR A 572 -40.78 27.17 -9.80
C THR A 572 -40.79 28.12 -10.99
N SER A 573 -41.86 28.10 -11.78
CA SER A 573 -42.15 29.16 -12.74
C SER A 573 -42.90 30.28 -12.03
N ARG A 574 -42.62 31.54 -12.40
CA ARG A 574 -43.55 32.65 -12.18
C ARG A 574 -44.02 33.12 -13.53
N ASP A 575 -45.32 32.95 -13.80
CA ASP A 575 -45.91 33.61 -14.94
C ASP A 575 -45.98 35.14 -14.69
N ILE A 576 -46.15 35.90 -15.75
CA ILE A 576 -46.19 37.36 -15.79
C ILE A 576 -47.32 37.92 -14.89
N ALA A 577 -48.36 37.11 -14.61
CA ALA A 577 -49.42 37.40 -13.64
C ALA A 577 -48.97 37.39 -12.15
N ARG A 578 -47.74 36.95 -11.84
CA ARG A 578 -47.16 36.70 -10.50
C ARG A 578 -47.69 35.48 -9.75
N GLU A 579 -48.62 34.72 -10.31
CA GLU A 579 -48.90 33.38 -9.80
C GLU A 579 -47.69 32.46 -10.06
N THR A 580 -47.43 31.55 -9.12
CA THR A 580 -46.20 30.74 -9.09
C THR A 580 -46.59 29.28 -9.27
N ASP A 581 -46.34 28.74 -10.47
CA ASP A 581 -46.55 27.33 -10.75
C ASP A 581 -45.31 26.54 -10.30
N ILE A 582 -45.54 25.54 -9.45
CA ILE A 582 -44.49 24.67 -8.92
C ILE A 582 -44.62 23.30 -9.59
N TRP A 583 -43.65 22.97 -10.44
CA TRP A 583 -43.51 21.66 -11.04
C TRP A 583 -42.50 20.86 -10.24
N VAL A 584 -42.92 19.69 -9.77
CA VAL A 584 -42.05 18.74 -9.07
C VAL A 584 -41.89 17.54 -9.97
N VAL A 585 -40.66 17.27 -10.38
CA VAL A 585 -40.28 16.12 -11.19
C VAL A 585 -39.49 15.16 -10.31
N GLU A 586 -39.99 13.93 -10.21
CA GLU A 586 -39.47 12.86 -9.36
C GLU A 586 -39.38 11.59 -10.20
N GLU A 587 -38.19 10.97 -10.25
CA GLU A 587 -37.96 9.75 -11.02
C GLU A 587 -37.96 8.54 -10.06
N TYR A 588 -38.88 7.61 -10.30
CA TYR A 588 -39.09 6.44 -9.46
C TYR A 588 -38.55 5.19 -10.13
N VAL A 589 -37.73 4.42 -9.42
CA VAL A 589 -37.09 3.21 -9.97
C VAL A 589 -38.07 2.07 -10.28
N ASN A 590 -39.30 2.12 -9.75
CA ASN A 590 -40.42 1.26 -10.11
C ASN A 590 -41.75 1.80 -9.56
N GLU A 591 -42.87 1.21 -10.03
CA GLU A 591 -44.24 1.56 -9.66
C GLU A 591 -44.54 1.41 -8.16
N ALA A 592 -43.94 0.43 -7.47
CA ALA A 592 -44.14 0.24 -6.03
C ALA A 592 -43.45 1.34 -5.19
N ALA A 593 -42.32 1.88 -5.65
CA ALA A 593 -41.67 3.03 -5.02
C ALA A 593 -42.51 4.31 -5.16
N PHE A 594 -43.12 4.52 -6.34
CA PHE A 594 -44.09 5.59 -6.58
C PHE A 594 -45.31 5.46 -5.66
N ASP A 595 -45.98 4.30 -5.66
CA ASP A 595 -47.17 4.06 -4.82
C ASP A 595 -46.88 4.24 -3.32
N HIS A 596 -45.72 3.79 -2.85
CA HIS A 596 -45.31 3.98 -1.47
C HIS A 596 -45.13 5.46 -1.13
N HIS A 597 -44.38 6.21 -1.94
CA HIS A 597 -44.16 7.64 -1.72
C HIS A 597 -45.48 8.43 -1.74
N MET A 598 -46.34 8.17 -2.73
CA MET A 598 -47.64 8.82 -2.86
C MET A 598 -48.61 8.51 -1.71
N SER A 599 -48.40 7.41 -0.97
CA SER A 599 -49.18 7.06 0.22
C SER A 599 -48.76 7.80 1.50
N LEU A 600 -47.60 8.47 1.51
CA LEU A 600 -47.03 9.04 2.73
C LEU A 600 -47.91 10.16 3.33
N PRO A 601 -48.07 10.23 4.67
CA PRO A 601 -48.85 11.28 5.32
C PRO A 601 -48.34 12.69 5.05
N SER A 602 -47.02 12.86 4.90
CA SER A 602 -46.35 14.13 4.55
C SER A 602 -46.71 14.59 3.14
N VAL A 603 -46.64 13.71 2.14
CA VAL A 603 -46.99 13.99 0.74
C VAL A 603 -48.48 14.32 0.61
N ASN A 604 -49.34 13.59 1.32
CA ASN A 604 -50.78 13.87 1.36
C ASN A 604 -51.10 15.19 2.08
N ALA A 605 -50.40 15.52 3.17
CA ALA A 605 -50.53 16.82 3.83
C ALA A 605 -50.04 17.98 2.96
N MET A 606 -48.92 17.79 2.24
CA MET A 606 -48.40 18.80 1.30
C MET A 606 -49.34 19.00 0.11
N ARG A 607 -49.92 17.93 -0.46
CA ARG A 607 -50.97 18.03 -1.49
C ARG A 607 -52.22 18.76 -1.00
N ALA A 608 -52.69 18.47 0.22
CA ALA A 608 -53.81 19.19 0.82
C ALA A 608 -53.49 20.69 1.00
N TRP A 609 -52.30 21.01 1.52
CA TRP A 609 -51.83 22.39 1.69
C TRP A 609 -51.70 23.14 0.36
N ILE A 610 -51.16 22.51 -0.69
CA ILE A 610 -51.08 23.10 -2.05
C ILE A 610 -52.50 23.35 -2.60
N GLY A 611 -53.41 22.39 -2.46
CA GLY A 611 -54.80 22.53 -2.90
C GLY A 611 -55.57 23.66 -2.19
N GLU A 612 -55.30 23.89 -0.91
CA GLU A 612 -55.89 24.97 -0.13
C GLU A 612 -55.26 26.36 -0.40
N ASN A 613 -53.97 26.43 -0.75
CA ASN A 613 -53.22 27.70 -0.82
C ASN A 613 -52.81 28.16 -2.23
N VAL A 614 -52.80 27.27 -3.23
CA VAL A 614 -52.30 27.56 -4.60
C VAL A 614 -53.39 27.42 -5.67
N GLY A 615 -54.45 26.65 -5.41
CA GLY A 615 -55.63 26.55 -6.28
C GLY A 615 -55.83 25.16 -6.92
N PRO A 616 -56.99 24.91 -7.57
CA PRO A 616 -57.58 23.58 -7.60
C PRO A 616 -57.21 22.67 -8.79
N LYS A 617 -56.02 22.78 -9.39
CA LYS A 617 -55.62 21.94 -10.56
C LYS A 617 -54.39 21.05 -10.29
N PRO A 618 -54.49 19.71 -10.41
CA PRO A 618 -53.36 18.78 -10.25
C PRO A 618 -52.58 18.50 -11.57
N PRO A 619 -51.29 18.05 -11.50
CA PRO A 619 -50.39 17.79 -12.64
C PRO A 619 -50.44 16.36 -13.27
N THR A 620 -49.70 16.12 -14.37
CA THR A 620 -49.75 14.93 -15.29
C THR A 620 -48.33 14.42 -15.72
N MET A 621 -48.11 13.16 -16.21
CA MET A 621 -46.77 12.46 -16.28
C MET A 621 -46.54 11.40 -17.44
N HIS A 622 -45.29 11.18 -17.98
CA HIS A 622 -44.89 10.23 -19.10
C HIS A 622 -43.35 9.75 -19.15
N ILE A 623 -42.91 8.70 -19.95
CA ILE A 623 -41.53 8.01 -19.96
C ILE A 623 -41.05 7.36 -21.35
N LEU A 624 -39.72 7.20 -21.72
CA LEU A 624 -39.14 6.64 -23.04
C LEU A 624 -37.68 5.94 -23.05
N THR A 625 -37.17 5.28 -24.16
CA THR A 625 -35.81 4.56 -24.28
C THR A 625 -35.26 4.18 -25.73
N TYR A 626 -33.92 3.97 -26.00
CA TYR A 626 -33.28 3.56 -27.32
C TYR A 626 -31.86 2.82 -27.32
N PRO A 627 -31.36 2.16 -28.43
CA PRO A 627 -30.09 1.39 -28.56
C PRO A 627 -28.96 1.94 -29.52
N SER A 628 -27.95 1.14 -29.93
CA SER A 628 -26.51 1.43 -29.66
C SER A 628 -25.41 1.63 -30.76
N ASP A 629 -25.62 1.50 -32.08
CA ASP A 629 -24.47 1.29 -33.00
C ASP A 629 -24.50 2.05 -34.37
N SER A 630 -23.55 3.01 -34.60
CA SER A 630 -22.91 3.43 -35.90
C SER A 630 -22.28 4.85 -35.94
N PHE A 631 -20.94 5.06 -35.86
CA PHE A 631 -20.29 6.39 -36.14
C PHE A 631 -18.79 6.38 -36.57
N GLN A 632 -18.43 7.14 -37.64
CA GLN A 632 -17.11 7.80 -37.93
C GLN A 632 -17.22 8.73 -39.20
N PHE A 633 -16.22 9.59 -39.51
CA PHE A 633 -16.37 10.73 -40.47
C PHE A 633 -15.17 11.09 -41.37
N SER A 634 -15.46 11.60 -42.58
CA SER A 634 -14.73 12.70 -43.24
C SER A 634 -15.66 13.59 -44.13
N ARG A 635 -15.16 14.37 -45.11
CA ARG A 635 -15.84 15.48 -45.83
C ARG A 635 -15.64 15.27 -47.36
N GLN A 636 -15.69 16.25 -48.27
CA GLN A 636 -16.57 17.42 -48.35
C GLN A 636 -17.38 17.31 -49.66
N GLN A 637 -18.64 16.89 -49.58
CA GLN A 637 -19.58 16.98 -50.69
C GLN A 637 -20.99 17.26 -50.15
N VAL A 638 -21.81 17.93 -50.96
CA VAL A 638 -23.20 18.26 -50.59
C VAL A 638 -24.04 17.00 -50.64
N ASN A 639 -24.67 16.64 -49.52
CA ASN A 639 -25.84 15.77 -49.51
C ASN A 639 -27.05 16.62 -49.13
N GLU A 640 -28.12 16.49 -49.92
CA GLU A 640 -29.39 17.15 -49.68
C GLU A 640 -30.03 16.59 -48.41
N HIS A 641 -30.45 17.45 -47.49
CA HIS A 641 -31.35 17.09 -46.40
C HIS A 641 -32.70 17.76 -46.66
N THR A 642 -33.79 17.01 -46.59
CA THR A 642 -35.13 17.45 -47.03
C THR A 642 -35.87 18.32 -46.01
N ASP A 643 -35.15 18.92 -45.05
CA ASP A 643 -35.75 19.55 -43.86
C ASP A 643 -35.32 21.03 -43.73
N PRO A 644 -36.24 22.01 -43.84
CA PRO A 644 -35.89 23.43 -43.99
C PRO A 644 -35.48 24.17 -42.69
N TRP A 645 -35.17 23.47 -41.60
CA TRP A 645 -34.94 24.06 -40.26
C TRP A 645 -33.47 24.19 -39.81
N ILE A 646 -32.51 23.97 -40.71
CA ILE A 646 -31.08 23.92 -40.37
C ILE A 646 -30.32 25.12 -40.95
N ILE A 647 -29.60 25.86 -40.09
CA ILE A 647 -28.64 26.90 -40.51
C ILE A 647 -27.21 26.42 -40.26
N ILE A 648 -26.33 26.61 -41.25
CA ILE A 648 -24.91 26.21 -41.18
C ILE A 648 -24.02 27.44 -41.33
N ALA A 649 -23.09 27.63 -40.40
CA ALA A 649 -22.01 28.61 -40.50
C ALA A 649 -20.63 27.91 -40.51
N GLU A 650 -19.75 28.29 -41.44
CA GLU A 650 -18.44 27.66 -41.66
C GLU A 650 -17.28 28.51 -41.13
N LEU A 651 -16.39 27.89 -40.35
CA LEU A 651 -15.15 28.48 -39.87
C LEU A 651 -13.95 27.62 -40.32
N ASN A 652 -13.14 28.17 -41.22
CA ASN A 652 -11.96 27.48 -41.69
C ASN A 652 -10.90 27.40 -40.58
N TYR A 653 -10.49 26.18 -40.22
CA TYR A 653 -9.26 25.91 -39.49
C TYR A 653 -8.22 25.37 -40.49
N MET A 654 -6.94 25.36 -40.11
CA MET A 654 -5.83 24.91 -40.96
C MET A 654 -4.75 24.32 -40.05
N VAL A 655 -4.74 23.00 -39.86
CA VAL A 655 -3.58 22.32 -39.26
C VAL A 655 -2.51 22.14 -40.33
N GLY A 656 -1.29 22.57 -40.04
CA GLY A 656 -0.14 22.36 -40.91
C GLY A 656 0.29 20.89 -40.97
N GLY A 657 -0.32 20.11 -41.87
CA GLY A 657 0.25 18.89 -42.43
C GLY A 657 0.07 17.59 -41.62
N VAL A 658 -0.37 16.54 -42.33
CA VAL A 658 -0.47 15.12 -41.93
C VAL A 658 -1.68 14.74 -41.05
N GLY A 659 -2.59 13.90 -41.60
CA GLY A 659 -3.81 13.37 -40.95
C GLY A 659 -3.62 11.97 -40.34
N THR A 660 -4.64 11.28 -39.80
CA THR A 660 -6.12 11.46 -39.80
C THR A 660 -6.75 10.90 -38.49
N SER A 661 -7.84 11.53 -37.99
CA SER A 661 -8.79 11.16 -36.87
C SER A 661 -8.25 10.54 -35.54
N LEU A 662 -8.79 10.79 -34.34
CA LEU A 662 -9.99 11.49 -33.83
C LEU A 662 -9.61 12.53 -32.74
N PRO A 663 -10.19 13.74 -32.71
CA PRO A 663 -10.17 14.59 -31.52
C PRO A 663 -11.29 14.17 -30.55
N TYR A 664 -10.95 13.31 -29.59
CA TYR A 664 -11.67 13.28 -28.31
C TYR A 664 -11.51 14.65 -27.64
N TRP A 665 -12.60 15.35 -27.35
CA TRP A 665 -12.73 16.12 -26.11
C TRP A 665 -14.21 16.26 -25.73
N GLN A 666 -14.51 15.73 -24.55
CA GLN A 666 -15.35 16.35 -23.54
C GLN A 666 -16.20 17.54 -24.03
N ALA A 667 -17.43 17.23 -24.45
CA ALA A 667 -18.49 18.20 -24.26
C ALA A 667 -18.56 18.50 -22.76
N VAL A 668 -18.16 19.72 -22.39
CA VAL A 668 -18.87 20.39 -21.30
C VAL A 668 -20.25 20.64 -21.87
N VAL A 669 -21.14 19.66 -21.67
CA VAL A 669 -22.53 20.04 -21.45
C VAL A 669 -22.47 20.79 -20.14
N ASP A 670 -22.45 22.12 -20.23
CA ASP A 670 -22.96 22.90 -19.12
C ASP A 670 -24.44 22.55 -19.07
N GLN A 671 -24.80 21.60 -18.20
CA GLN A 671 -26.18 21.49 -17.74
C GLN A 671 -26.39 22.67 -16.78
N GLY A 672 -26.40 23.86 -17.36
CA GLY A 672 -26.84 25.11 -16.77
C GLY A 672 -28.35 25.07 -16.59
N ARG A 673 -28.79 24.09 -15.79
CA ARG A 673 -30.15 23.56 -15.68
C ARG A 673 -30.62 22.84 -16.94
N GLU A 674 -31.70 22.09 -16.77
CA GLU A 674 -32.52 21.64 -17.89
C GLU A 674 -33.22 22.87 -18.51
N GLU A 675 -33.26 22.90 -19.85
CA GLU A 675 -34.06 23.80 -20.68
C GLU A 675 -33.64 25.29 -20.83
N GLU A 676 -32.56 25.54 -21.59
CA GLU A 676 -32.74 26.37 -22.80
C GLU A 676 -32.85 25.43 -24.01
N VAL A 677 -34.04 25.29 -24.58
CA VAL A 677 -34.28 24.41 -25.74
C VAL A 677 -33.87 25.12 -27.03
N GLY A 678 -32.56 25.12 -27.26
CA GLY A 678 -31.89 25.54 -28.46
C GLY A 678 -30.49 24.93 -28.45
N THR A 679 -30.35 23.71 -28.97
CA THR A 679 -29.11 22.95 -28.81
C THR A 679 -27.99 23.55 -29.66
N LEU A 680 -27.11 24.33 -29.02
CA LEU A 680 -25.91 24.85 -29.66
C LEU A 680 -24.87 23.72 -29.81
N VAL A 681 -24.89 23.03 -30.95
CA VAL A 681 -24.00 21.89 -31.20
C VAL A 681 -22.69 22.36 -31.82
N TYR A 682 -21.60 22.21 -31.07
CA TYR A 682 -20.24 22.36 -31.59
C TYR A 682 -19.75 21.04 -32.19
N GLY A 683 -19.21 21.08 -33.42
CA GLY A 683 -18.68 19.89 -34.10
C GLY A 683 -17.51 20.20 -35.04
N ILE A 684 -16.50 19.33 -35.04
CA ILE A 684 -15.36 19.41 -35.97
C ILE A 684 -15.53 18.33 -37.04
N LEU A 685 -15.51 18.72 -38.32
CA LEU A 685 -15.59 17.82 -39.46
C LEU A 685 -14.24 17.82 -40.19
N LYS A 686 -13.51 16.70 -40.07
CA LYS A 686 -12.26 16.45 -40.82
C LYS A 686 -12.57 16.02 -42.25
N ASP A 687 -11.63 16.18 -43.17
CA ASP A 687 -11.71 15.65 -44.54
C ASP A 687 -10.52 14.73 -44.85
N GLU A 688 -10.68 13.74 -45.73
CA GLU A 688 -9.58 12.99 -46.35
C GLU A 688 -8.92 13.82 -47.46
N GLY A 689 -8.49 15.04 -47.10
CA GLY A 689 -8.16 16.07 -48.07
C GLY A 689 -7.57 17.35 -47.47
N THR A 690 -6.50 17.24 -46.67
CA THR A 690 -5.58 18.35 -46.33
C THR A 690 -6.09 19.58 -45.54
N VAL A 691 -7.37 19.71 -45.18
CA VAL A 691 -7.85 20.82 -44.31
C VAL A 691 -8.86 20.33 -43.27
N GLU A 692 -8.60 20.55 -41.98
CA GLU A 692 -9.58 20.41 -40.90
C GLU A 692 -10.44 21.67 -40.81
N ARG A 693 -11.77 21.58 -40.70
CA ARG A 693 -12.62 22.78 -40.57
C ARG A 693 -13.56 22.70 -39.37
N LEU A 694 -13.77 23.85 -38.75
CA LEU A 694 -14.73 24.04 -37.67
C LEU A 694 -16.09 24.37 -38.28
N PHE A 695 -17.17 23.79 -37.74
CA PHE A 695 -18.52 24.22 -38.04
C PHE A 695 -19.25 24.56 -36.75
N THR A 696 -20.16 25.53 -36.86
CA THR A 696 -21.22 25.76 -35.89
C THR A 696 -22.54 25.53 -36.61
N MET A 697 -23.37 24.65 -36.08
CA MET A 697 -24.70 24.36 -36.62
C MET A 697 -25.74 24.71 -35.59
N GLU A 698 -26.74 25.48 -35.99
CA GLU A 698 -27.91 25.79 -35.19
C GLU A 698 -29.10 25.10 -35.85
N ALA A 699 -29.70 24.16 -35.11
CA ALA A 699 -30.93 23.49 -35.50
C ALA A 699 -32.07 24.09 -34.67
N TYR A 700 -33.12 24.55 -35.34
CA TYR A 700 -34.29 25.16 -34.72
C TYR A 700 -35.50 24.24 -34.87
N GLU A 701 -36.40 24.22 -33.90
CA GLU A 701 -37.53 23.28 -33.91
C GLU A 701 -38.69 23.69 -34.86
N SER A 702 -38.72 24.92 -35.39
CA SER A 702 -39.76 25.35 -36.36
C SER A 702 -39.47 26.65 -37.14
N GLU A 703 -40.23 26.88 -38.22
CA GLU A 703 -40.15 28.08 -39.09
C GLU A 703 -40.37 29.41 -38.37
N ALA A 704 -41.19 29.41 -37.32
CA ALA A 704 -41.58 30.63 -36.62
C ALA A 704 -40.37 31.25 -35.91
N TYR A 705 -39.56 30.41 -35.26
CA TYR A 705 -38.35 30.85 -34.54
C TYR A 705 -37.29 31.45 -35.47
N LEU A 706 -37.16 30.90 -36.69
CA LEU A 706 -36.22 31.37 -37.71
C LEU A 706 -36.58 32.78 -38.24
N LYS A 707 -37.79 33.29 -37.96
CA LYS A 707 -38.25 34.63 -38.35
C LYS A 707 -38.06 35.70 -37.27
N ASP A 708 -38.00 35.31 -36.00
CA ASP A 708 -37.90 36.23 -34.86
C ASP A 708 -36.46 36.67 -34.50
N ILE A 709 -35.42 36.09 -35.13
CA ILE A 709 -34.04 36.57 -35.00
C ILE A 709 -33.82 37.83 -35.86
N HIS A 710 -34.54 38.90 -35.51
CA HIS A 710 -34.25 40.26 -35.98
C HIS A 710 -33.29 40.95 -34.99
N VAL A 711 -31.99 40.88 -35.34
CA VAL A 711 -30.94 41.87 -34.98
C VAL A 711 -30.40 41.82 -33.54
N LYS A 712 -29.19 41.25 -33.44
CA LYS A 712 -28.09 41.60 -32.52
C LYS A 712 -28.38 41.53 -31.01
N SER A 713 -28.25 40.33 -30.44
CA SER A 713 -28.05 40.17 -28.99
C SER A 713 -26.64 40.58 -28.57
N ASP A 714 -26.54 41.60 -27.72
CA ASP A 714 -25.29 42.02 -27.08
C ASP A 714 -24.67 40.93 -26.16
N ALA A 715 -25.42 39.86 -25.84
CA ALA A 715 -24.91 38.74 -25.03
C ALA A 715 -23.72 38.02 -25.71
N ILE A 716 -23.77 37.83 -27.03
CA ILE A 716 -22.65 37.25 -27.80
C ILE A 716 -21.45 38.20 -27.75
N ALA A 717 -21.69 39.51 -27.87
CA ALA A 717 -20.66 40.55 -27.78
C ALA A 717 -20.14 40.81 -26.35
N ALA A 718 -20.80 40.27 -25.32
CA ALA A 718 -20.39 40.28 -23.92
C ALA A 718 -19.57 39.03 -23.57
N SER A 719 -20.04 37.85 -23.96
CA SER A 719 -19.31 36.57 -23.81
C SER A 719 -17.91 36.61 -24.48
N ILE A 720 -17.82 37.24 -25.65
CA ILE A 720 -16.55 37.45 -26.36
C ILE A 720 -15.72 38.62 -25.76
N ARG A 721 -16.31 39.48 -24.91
CA ARG A 721 -15.60 40.62 -24.29
C ARG A 721 -14.82 40.24 -23.03
N ASP A 722 -15.29 39.25 -22.26
CA ASP A 722 -14.59 38.76 -21.06
C ASP A 722 -13.47 37.75 -21.38
N THR A 723 -13.42 37.21 -22.60
CA THR A 723 -12.27 36.45 -23.09
C THR A 723 -11.13 37.39 -23.48
N LYS A 724 -10.14 37.55 -22.58
CA LYS A 724 -8.99 38.47 -22.71
C LYS A 724 -8.06 38.27 -23.93
N HIS A 725 -8.35 37.32 -24.81
CA HIS A 725 -7.60 37.04 -26.03
C HIS A 725 -8.53 36.77 -27.23
N LEU A 726 -9.14 37.81 -27.81
CA LEU A 726 -9.57 37.84 -29.22
C LEU A 726 -9.95 39.27 -29.65
N ARG A 727 -8.95 40.08 -30.03
CA ARG A 727 -9.20 41.28 -30.85
C ARG A 727 -9.17 40.86 -32.32
N THR A 728 -10.30 40.98 -33.03
CA THR A 728 -10.51 41.81 -34.24
C THR A 728 -11.69 41.28 -35.09
N SER A 729 -12.62 42.18 -35.43
CA SER A 729 -13.46 42.20 -36.64
C SER A 729 -13.95 40.87 -37.23
N ILE A 730 -15.20 40.50 -36.92
CA ILE A 730 -16.01 39.54 -37.70
C ILE A 730 -17.00 40.35 -38.54
N GLU A 731 -16.97 40.18 -39.87
CA GLU A 731 -18.07 40.61 -40.75
C GLU A 731 -19.13 39.51 -40.86
N TRP A 732 -20.40 39.90 -40.74
CA TRP A 732 -21.54 39.02 -40.90
C TRP A 732 -22.14 39.16 -42.29
N SER A 733 -22.76 38.11 -42.82
CA SER A 733 -23.45 38.13 -44.11
C SER A 733 -24.69 37.24 -44.03
N PHE A 734 -25.86 37.79 -44.38
CA PHE A 734 -27.16 37.19 -44.10
C PHE A 734 -27.80 36.68 -45.38
N LEU A 735 -27.49 35.43 -45.73
CA LEU A 735 -28.05 34.80 -46.92
C LEU A 735 -29.55 34.54 -46.72
N ARG A 736 -30.40 35.12 -47.57
CA ARG A 736 -31.86 34.87 -47.58
C ARG A 736 -32.26 34.07 -48.81
N LEU A 737 -33.06 33.04 -48.59
CA LEU A 737 -33.69 32.26 -49.66
C LEU A 737 -34.93 33.01 -50.19
N VAL A 738 -34.98 33.29 -51.49
CA VAL A 738 -36.17 33.83 -52.17
C VAL A 738 -36.41 33.02 -53.43
N ALA A 739 -37.61 32.45 -53.56
CA ALA A 739 -38.04 31.65 -54.72
C ALA A 739 -37.04 30.55 -55.16
N GLY A 740 -36.38 29.90 -54.21
CA GLY A 740 -35.49 28.74 -54.47
C GLY A 740 -34.01 29.05 -54.70
N PHE A 741 -33.58 30.31 -54.57
CA PHE A 741 -32.16 30.70 -54.70
C PHE A 741 -31.68 31.49 -53.47
N LEU A 742 -30.42 31.26 -53.05
CA LEU A 742 -29.79 32.01 -51.94
C LEU A 742 -29.16 33.31 -52.46
N HIS A 743 -29.45 34.42 -51.79
CA HIS A 743 -28.86 35.74 -52.03
C HIS A 743 -28.22 36.29 -50.75
N LYS A 744 -27.01 36.87 -50.86
CA LYS A 744 -26.14 37.29 -49.74
C LYS A 744 -26.58 38.60 -49.07
#